data_AF-A0A849NMJ3-F1
#
_entry.id   AF-A0A849NMJ3-F1
#
_cell.length_a   1.000
_cell.length_b   1.000
_cell.length_c   1.000
_cell.angle_alpha   90.00
_cell.angle_beta   90.00
_cell.angle_gamma   90.00
#
_symmetry.space_group_name_H-M   'P 1'
#
loop_
_entity.id
_entity.type
_entity.pdbx_description
1 polymer ?
#
loop_
_entity_poly.entity_id
_entity_poly.type
_entity_poly.pdbx_seq_one_letter_code
_entity_poly.pdbx_strand_id
1 'polypeptide(L)'
;MIDILEYIEKNKIEFFDFLNSLLEQEKKLLIIGETCEIFRNYKNDEPNVSEELEEVINLLQEIIIHNHTIYLDVRVKIGHSSFFIANIEEMVVEKISIKEYLIAKEKFVNPDIDDDILTLNFKPFYENYPSVRDYQSIGDGVEYLNKFLSSKMFNDIDKWKEVLFNYVKLHKYDGQQLILNDRIKSPDHLITNIKKTINTLGKFDKKERYENIKHELQSLGFEKGLGKDVKEIKSNLQLLDNLLHSPDNTTLKEFLAKIPMIFNIAIVSPHGYFAQQNVLGLPDSGGQIVYILDQVKALEKTLIDSLNQAGINILPKIIILTRLIPNAGNTKCNQRLEKVVNTKNTWILRVPFRTHNPRITDNWISRFEIWPYLEEFAEDAEVELKAEFKGNPDLIVGNYSDGNLVSYLLSKKFNVTQCCIAHALEKSKYLFSDLYWKDMEDQYNFSTQFTADLIAMNSSNFQITSTYQEIAGTEYSVGQYETHKHFTLPGLYRVENGVDLYNIKFNIISPGVNERMFFPYTKTKQRNQKSREYLTKLLFENMEDEEVFGELENPDLVPIFSLARLDKNKNLTSLVRWFGESEELQQRANLFIVAGKIDAANSSDKEEIEQIHLMWSLIDEFKLHNKIRWIGKLFRKNDAGEVYRIIAERKGLFVQPGLFEGFGLTVLEAMISGIPVIATKYGGPLEIIQNGVSGFHIDPINKEESKQILLDVVTRFNQDENYWKEISQNSIKRVNEAYNWKLYSNKLLTNSKIFGFWKYLTDLDMKDMEAYLDIVYHLLFKPRAEKLLEKHNNM
;
A
#
# COMPACT_ATOMS: atom_id res chain seq x y z
N MET A 1 7.34 4.71 -28.72
CA MET A 1 8.29 5.41 -27.85
C MET A 1 9.07 6.33 -28.73
N ILE A 2 8.95 7.63 -28.49
CA ILE A 2 9.74 8.65 -29.16
C ILE A 2 11.19 8.48 -28.68
N ASP A 3 12.14 8.37 -29.61
CA ASP A 3 13.54 8.57 -29.26
C ASP A 3 13.72 10.08 -29.05
N ILE A 4 13.93 10.49 -27.80
CA ILE A 4 14.00 11.90 -27.41
C ILE A 4 15.12 12.62 -28.17
N LEU A 5 16.27 11.96 -28.40
CA LEU A 5 17.35 12.60 -29.14
C LEU A 5 17.01 12.76 -30.62
N GLU A 6 16.37 11.76 -31.23
CA GLU A 6 15.89 11.86 -32.61
C GLU A 6 14.84 12.97 -32.76
N TYR A 7 13.92 13.08 -31.79
CA TYR A 7 12.95 14.16 -31.75
C TYR A 7 13.62 15.54 -31.63
N ILE A 8 14.55 15.70 -30.68
CA ILE A 8 15.26 16.96 -30.45
C ILE A 8 16.06 17.35 -31.70
N GLU A 9 16.71 16.41 -32.40
CA GLU A 9 17.44 16.72 -33.63
C GLU A 9 16.50 17.15 -34.77
N LYS A 10 15.32 16.53 -34.89
CA LYS A 10 14.32 16.86 -35.92
C LYS A 10 13.62 18.20 -35.66
N ASN A 11 13.32 18.49 -34.39
CA ASN A 11 12.52 19.64 -33.93
C ASN A 11 13.35 20.60 -33.07
N LYS A 12 14.64 20.74 -33.41
CA LYS A 12 15.65 21.43 -32.60
C LYS A 12 15.28 22.86 -32.23
N ILE A 13 14.84 23.65 -33.20
CA ILE A 13 14.48 25.05 -32.98
C ILE A 13 13.33 25.15 -31.97
N GLU A 14 12.25 24.43 -32.24
CA GLU A 14 11.05 24.42 -31.38
C GLU A 14 11.36 24.00 -29.94
N PHE A 15 12.14 22.93 -29.77
CA PHE A 15 12.52 22.44 -28.45
C PHE A 15 13.36 23.47 -27.67
N PHE A 16 14.37 24.07 -28.33
CA PHE A 16 15.23 25.06 -27.69
C PHE A 16 14.52 26.40 -27.46
N ASP A 17 13.55 26.78 -28.29
CA ASP A 17 12.71 27.97 -28.06
C ASP A 17 11.88 27.80 -26.78
N PHE A 18 11.29 26.61 -26.57
CA PHE A 18 10.64 26.30 -25.29
C PHE A 18 11.64 26.31 -24.12
N LEU A 19 12.81 25.67 -24.25
CA LEU A 19 13.82 25.68 -23.20
C LEU A 19 14.33 27.09 -22.86
N ASN A 20 14.44 27.98 -23.85
CA ASN A 20 14.74 29.40 -23.65
C ASN A 20 13.69 30.08 -22.77
N SER A 21 12.39 29.79 -22.98
CA SER A 21 11.32 30.34 -22.14
C SER A 21 11.43 29.91 -20.66
N LEU A 22 12.08 28.77 -20.38
CA LEU A 22 12.35 28.32 -19.01
C LEU A 22 13.42 29.18 -18.32
N LEU A 23 14.36 29.78 -19.07
CA LEU A 23 15.39 30.66 -18.51
C LEU A 23 14.80 31.94 -17.92
N GLU A 24 13.64 32.37 -18.38
CA GLU A 24 12.93 33.56 -17.88
C GLU A 24 12.19 33.31 -16.56
N GLN A 25 11.95 32.04 -16.21
CA GLN A 25 11.20 31.69 -15.00
C GLN A 25 12.00 32.00 -13.74
N GLU A 26 11.35 32.54 -12.71
CA GLU A 26 12.00 32.80 -11.42
C GLU A 26 12.47 31.50 -10.76
N LYS A 27 11.65 30.44 -10.84
CA LYS A 27 11.97 29.13 -10.27
C LYS A 27 12.91 28.36 -11.21
N LYS A 28 14.05 27.91 -10.67
CA LYS A 28 15.10 27.19 -11.43
C LYS A 28 15.11 25.68 -11.22
N LEU A 29 14.25 25.17 -10.33
CA LEU A 29 14.00 23.75 -10.13
C LEU A 29 12.51 23.51 -10.35
N LEU A 30 12.17 22.87 -11.46
CA LEU A 30 10.79 22.67 -11.89
C LEU A 30 10.43 21.19 -11.80
N ILE A 31 9.23 20.90 -11.30
CA ILE A 31 8.62 19.57 -11.40
C ILE A 31 7.64 19.50 -12.58
N ILE A 32 7.30 18.29 -13.02
CA ILE A 32 6.39 18.04 -14.15
C ILE A 32 5.15 18.94 -14.18
N GLY A 33 4.45 19.10 -13.05
CA GLY A 33 3.23 19.91 -12.99
C GLY A 33 3.47 21.37 -13.36
N GLU A 34 4.58 21.93 -12.90
CA GLU A 34 4.99 23.31 -13.18
C GLU A 34 5.48 23.45 -14.63
N THR A 35 6.27 22.48 -15.10
CA THR A 35 6.73 22.44 -16.49
C THR A 35 5.56 22.39 -17.47
N CYS A 36 4.56 21.53 -17.21
CA CYS A 36 3.36 21.43 -18.03
C CYS A 36 2.53 22.73 -17.99
N GLU A 37 2.46 23.41 -16.84
CA GLU A 37 1.76 24.69 -16.73
C GLU A 37 2.46 25.79 -17.55
N ILE A 38 3.78 25.91 -17.42
CA ILE A 38 4.59 26.84 -18.22
C ILE A 38 4.42 26.54 -19.72
N PHE A 39 4.43 25.27 -20.10
CA PHE A 39 4.22 24.85 -21.49
C PHE A 39 2.82 25.20 -22.02
N ARG A 40 1.77 25.06 -21.21
CA ARG A 40 0.41 25.49 -21.62
C ARG A 40 0.34 26.98 -21.88
N ASN A 41 1.00 27.78 -21.04
CA ASN A 41 1.07 29.23 -21.25
C ASN A 41 1.86 29.56 -22.53
N TYR A 42 3.01 28.91 -22.74
CA TYR A 42 3.80 29.03 -23.96
C TYR A 42 2.99 28.68 -25.22
N LYS A 43 2.21 27.59 -25.19
CA LYS A 43 1.33 27.17 -26.30
C LYS A 43 0.20 28.16 -26.60
N ASN A 44 -0.28 28.90 -25.59
CA ASN A 44 -1.28 29.95 -25.82
C ASN A 44 -0.70 31.15 -26.56
N ASP A 45 0.58 31.47 -26.30
CA ASP A 45 1.29 32.56 -26.98
C ASP A 45 1.79 32.14 -28.37
N GLU A 46 2.15 30.88 -28.55
CA GLU A 46 2.61 30.28 -29.81
C GLU A 46 1.71 29.08 -30.23
N PRO A 47 0.58 29.32 -30.90
CA PRO A 47 -0.43 28.28 -31.17
C PRO A 47 0.00 27.21 -32.21
N ASN A 48 1.15 27.37 -32.87
CA ASN A 48 1.67 26.42 -33.86
C ASN A 48 2.59 25.33 -33.27
N VAL A 49 2.68 25.23 -31.94
CA VAL A 49 3.49 24.22 -31.25
C VAL A 49 2.98 22.80 -31.56
N SER A 50 3.92 21.91 -31.88
CA SER A 50 3.67 20.52 -32.24
C SER A 50 3.12 19.72 -31.06
N GLU A 51 2.19 18.80 -31.36
CA GLU A 51 1.72 17.81 -30.37
C GLU A 51 2.86 16.90 -29.90
N GLU A 52 3.87 16.68 -30.75
CA GLU A 52 5.07 15.92 -30.44
C GLU A 52 5.90 16.58 -29.32
N LEU A 53 5.99 17.92 -29.28
CA LEU A 53 6.63 18.63 -28.17
C LEU A 53 5.87 18.42 -26.86
N GLU A 54 4.54 18.54 -26.90
CA GLU A 54 3.69 18.33 -25.73
C GLU A 54 3.87 16.93 -25.15
N GLU A 55 3.98 15.90 -25.99
CA GLU A 55 4.30 14.54 -25.56
C GLU A 55 5.66 14.48 -24.84
N VAL A 56 6.71 15.12 -25.38
CA VAL A 56 8.04 15.15 -24.74
C VAL A 56 8.01 15.89 -23.40
N ILE A 57 7.32 17.03 -23.34
CA ILE A 57 7.19 17.82 -22.09
C ILE A 57 6.46 17.01 -21.01
N ASN A 58 5.42 16.25 -21.37
CA ASN A 58 4.71 15.38 -20.44
C ASN A 58 5.56 14.20 -19.91
N LEU A 59 6.72 13.92 -20.50
CA LEU A 59 7.68 12.94 -20.00
C LEU A 59 8.72 13.54 -19.04
N LEU A 60 8.87 14.87 -19.00
CA LEU A 60 9.83 15.56 -18.12
C LEU A 60 9.35 15.50 -16.66
N GLN A 61 10.07 14.78 -15.82
CA GLN A 61 9.73 14.66 -14.39
C GLN A 61 10.25 15.85 -13.58
N GLU A 62 11.49 16.25 -13.86
CA GLU A 62 12.16 17.33 -13.16
C GLU A 62 13.16 18.04 -14.08
N ILE A 63 13.26 19.37 -13.94
CA ILE A 63 14.19 20.23 -14.68
C ILE A 63 15.00 21.07 -13.69
N ILE A 64 16.31 21.15 -13.90
CA ILE A 64 17.22 21.99 -13.12
C ILE A 64 17.88 22.97 -14.08
N ILE A 65 17.82 24.25 -13.76
CA ILE A 65 18.36 25.32 -14.59
C ILE A 65 19.55 25.96 -13.87
N HIS A 66 20.72 25.88 -14.50
CA HIS A 66 21.97 26.50 -14.06
C HIS A 66 22.49 27.42 -15.16
N ASN A 67 22.30 28.73 -15.01
CA ASN A 67 22.64 29.73 -16.02
C ASN A 67 22.02 29.36 -17.39
N HIS A 68 22.83 29.08 -18.42
CA HIS A 68 22.40 28.65 -19.76
C HIS A 68 22.44 27.13 -19.97
N THR A 69 22.52 26.36 -18.88
CA THR A 69 22.56 24.91 -18.90
C THR A 69 21.32 24.36 -18.19
N ILE A 70 20.61 23.46 -18.86
CA ILE A 70 19.41 22.82 -18.33
C ILE A 70 19.64 21.32 -18.20
N TYR A 71 19.37 20.76 -17.03
CA TYR A 71 19.40 19.33 -16.78
C TYR A 71 17.97 18.77 -16.78
N LEU A 72 17.77 17.66 -17.47
CA LEU A 72 16.45 17.08 -17.71
C LEU A 72 16.41 15.64 -17.18
N ASP A 73 15.45 15.33 -16.30
CA ASP A 73 15.03 13.96 -16.00
C ASP A 73 13.82 13.60 -16.87
N VAL A 74 14.03 12.69 -17.81
CA VAL A 74 13.02 12.29 -18.79
C VAL A 74 12.62 10.84 -18.57
N ARG A 75 11.36 10.64 -18.19
CA ARG A 75 10.80 9.31 -17.95
C ARG A 75 10.33 8.67 -19.24
N VAL A 76 11.29 8.12 -19.99
CA VAL A 76 11.08 7.47 -21.30
C VAL A 76 10.00 6.38 -21.24
N LYS A 77 9.94 5.66 -20.12
CA LYS A 77 8.96 4.62 -19.86
C LYS A 77 8.77 4.48 -18.35
N ILE A 78 7.65 3.90 -17.93
CA ILE A 78 7.43 3.49 -16.55
C ILE A 78 8.66 2.73 -16.00
N GLY A 79 9.19 3.20 -14.87
CA GLY A 79 10.36 2.65 -14.21
C GLY A 79 11.68 2.94 -14.90
N HIS A 80 11.73 3.74 -15.97
CA HIS A 80 12.94 3.99 -16.75
C HIS A 80 13.07 5.48 -17.12
N SER A 81 14.00 6.16 -16.45
CA SER A 81 14.43 7.52 -16.80
C SER A 81 15.71 7.53 -17.63
N SER A 82 15.86 8.57 -18.46
CA SER A 82 17.11 8.98 -19.08
C SER A 82 17.35 10.44 -18.74
N PHE A 83 18.63 10.78 -18.55
CA PHE A 83 19.03 12.09 -18.07
C PHE A 83 19.80 12.81 -19.17
N PHE A 84 19.55 14.10 -19.32
CA PHE A 84 20.17 14.91 -20.36
C PHE A 84 20.65 16.24 -19.80
N ILE A 85 21.65 16.80 -20.45
CA ILE A 85 22.11 18.18 -20.29
C ILE A 85 21.87 18.91 -21.60
N ALA A 86 21.26 20.09 -21.54
CA ALA A 86 21.00 20.95 -22.67
C ALA A 86 21.75 22.27 -22.48
N ASN A 87 22.66 22.59 -23.41
CA ASN A 87 23.29 23.89 -23.50
C ASN A 87 22.47 24.76 -24.46
N ILE A 88 21.90 25.84 -23.92
CA ILE A 88 20.98 26.70 -24.66
C ILE A 88 21.70 27.59 -25.68
N GLU A 89 22.92 28.06 -25.38
CA GLU A 89 23.71 28.90 -26.29
C GLU A 89 24.20 28.13 -27.51
N GLU A 90 24.65 26.89 -27.30
CA GLU A 90 25.18 26.03 -28.37
C GLU A 90 24.08 25.24 -29.07
N MET A 91 22.85 25.26 -28.52
CA MET A 91 21.74 24.39 -28.91
C MET A 91 22.18 22.92 -28.97
N VAL A 92 22.84 22.41 -27.94
CA VAL A 92 23.29 21.01 -27.88
C VAL A 92 22.62 20.29 -26.72
N VAL A 93 22.17 19.06 -26.97
CA VAL A 93 21.66 18.15 -25.92
C VAL A 93 22.52 16.90 -25.89
N GLU A 94 23.03 16.55 -24.72
CA GLU A 94 23.82 15.35 -24.49
C GLU A 94 23.18 14.47 -23.42
N LYS A 95 23.26 13.16 -23.61
CA LYS A 95 22.83 12.20 -22.59
C LYS A 95 23.90 12.09 -21.51
N ILE A 96 23.49 12.20 -20.25
CA ILE A 96 24.36 12.08 -19.08
C ILE A 96 23.98 10.88 -18.22
N SER A 97 24.88 10.47 -17.34
CA SER A 97 24.63 9.43 -16.34
C SER A 97 23.72 9.93 -15.22
N ILE A 98 23.09 8.99 -14.51
CA ILE A 98 22.32 9.26 -13.28
C ILE A 98 23.19 10.02 -12.27
N LYS A 99 24.46 9.61 -12.14
CA LYS A 99 25.41 10.22 -11.20
C LYS A 99 25.64 11.70 -11.51
N GLU A 100 25.90 12.03 -12.77
CA GLU A 100 26.13 13.41 -13.22
C GLU A 100 24.89 14.29 -12.99
N TYR A 101 23.70 13.76 -13.27
CA TYR A 101 22.44 14.47 -12.99
C TYR A 101 22.25 14.73 -11.48
N LEU A 102 22.50 13.73 -10.63
CA LEU A 102 22.39 13.90 -9.17
C LEU A 102 23.45 14.87 -8.62
N ILE A 103 24.67 14.88 -9.16
CA ILE A 103 25.69 15.90 -8.82
C ILE A 103 25.19 17.30 -9.18
N ALA A 104 24.56 17.48 -10.35
CA ALA A 104 23.97 18.76 -10.73
C ALA A 104 22.86 19.19 -9.76
N LYS A 105 22.00 18.26 -9.28
CA LYS A 105 21.02 18.52 -8.22
C LYS A 105 21.67 18.98 -6.92
N GLU A 106 22.73 18.30 -6.51
CA GLU A 106 23.46 18.63 -5.27
C GLU A 106 24.07 20.04 -5.36
N LYS A 107 24.75 20.34 -6.47
CA LYS A 107 25.37 21.66 -6.73
C LYS A 107 24.34 22.77 -6.88
N PHE A 108 23.12 22.46 -7.32
CA PHE A 108 22.01 23.40 -7.33
C PHE A 108 21.65 23.90 -5.93
N VAL A 109 21.62 23.00 -4.94
CA VAL A 109 21.29 23.38 -3.56
C VAL A 109 22.49 23.90 -2.79
N ASN A 110 23.66 23.32 -3.00
CA ASN A 110 24.89 23.76 -2.36
C ASN A 110 26.08 23.59 -3.33
N PRO A 111 26.57 24.69 -3.93
CA PRO A 111 27.68 24.67 -4.87
C PRO A 111 29.00 24.12 -4.30
N ASP A 112 29.17 24.17 -2.97
CA ASP A 112 30.41 23.76 -2.29
C ASP A 112 30.43 22.26 -1.91
N ILE A 113 29.43 21.47 -2.34
CA ILE A 113 29.40 20.04 -2.07
C ILE A 113 30.48 19.31 -2.85
N ASP A 114 31.18 18.40 -2.16
CA ASP A 114 32.15 17.50 -2.77
C ASP A 114 31.45 16.52 -3.72
N ASP A 115 32.04 16.33 -4.90
CA ASP A 115 31.54 15.37 -5.89
C ASP A 115 31.70 13.92 -5.41
N ASP A 116 32.66 13.66 -4.50
CA ASP A 116 33.04 12.34 -3.98
C ASP A 116 32.30 11.96 -2.68
N ILE A 117 30.97 12.07 -2.68
CA ILE A 117 30.12 11.48 -1.64
C ILE A 117 29.78 10.01 -1.92
N LEU A 118 29.47 9.26 -0.86
CA LEU A 118 29.07 7.84 -0.96
C LEU A 118 27.93 7.65 -1.96
N THR A 119 28.12 6.78 -2.95
CA THR A 119 27.07 6.35 -3.87
C THR A 119 26.58 4.94 -3.51
N LEU A 120 25.28 4.81 -3.26
CA LEU A 120 24.58 3.54 -3.08
C LEU A 120 24.05 3.03 -4.42
N ASN A 121 24.32 1.76 -4.71
CA ASN A 121 23.89 1.11 -5.95
C ASN A 121 23.53 -0.36 -5.70
N PHE A 122 22.22 -0.65 -5.70
CA PHE A 122 21.69 -1.99 -5.46
C PHE A 122 21.54 -2.83 -6.74
N LYS A 123 21.73 -2.24 -7.92
CA LYS A 123 21.53 -2.92 -9.22
C LYS A 123 22.32 -4.23 -9.35
N PRO A 124 23.62 -4.33 -9.00
CA PRO A 124 24.39 -5.56 -9.19
C PRO A 124 23.80 -6.77 -8.45
N PHE A 125 23.17 -6.54 -7.30
CA PHE A 125 22.55 -7.60 -6.51
C PHE A 125 21.25 -8.11 -7.13
N TYR A 126 20.62 -7.35 -8.03
CA TYR A 126 19.40 -7.74 -8.74
C TYR A 126 19.67 -8.55 -10.01
N GLU A 127 20.85 -8.48 -10.60
CA GLU A 127 21.15 -9.08 -11.92
C GLU A 127 21.01 -10.61 -11.94
N ASN A 128 21.17 -11.26 -10.80
CA ASN A 128 21.01 -12.71 -10.65
C ASN A 128 19.57 -13.14 -10.32
N TYR A 129 18.66 -12.20 -10.09
CA TYR A 129 17.26 -12.47 -9.76
C TYR A 129 16.36 -12.43 -10.99
N PRO A 130 15.29 -13.23 -11.02
CA PRO A 130 14.26 -13.06 -12.04
C PRO A 130 13.55 -11.71 -11.86
N SER A 131 13.25 -11.07 -12.98
CA SER A 131 12.46 -9.83 -13.05
C SER A 131 11.35 -9.97 -14.08
N VAL A 132 10.25 -9.26 -13.88
CA VAL A 132 9.18 -9.15 -14.87
C VAL A 132 9.70 -8.42 -16.11
N ARG A 133 9.14 -8.72 -17.30
CA ARG A 133 9.72 -8.24 -18.58
C ARG A 133 9.10 -6.94 -19.08
N ASP A 134 7.82 -6.76 -18.81
CA ASP A 134 7.02 -5.62 -19.26
C ASP A 134 6.51 -4.84 -18.06
N TYR A 135 6.20 -3.55 -18.29
CA TYR A 135 5.78 -2.68 -17.20
C TYR A 135 4.39 -3.03 -16.71
N GLN A 136 3.50 -3.54 -17.57
CA GLN A 136 2.16 -3.95 -17.19
C GLN A 136 2.15 -5.08 -16.15
N SER A 137 3.21 -5.90 -16.12
CA SER A 137 3.40 -6.99 -15.16
C SER A 137 4.09 -6.56 -13.86
N ILE A 138 4.44 -5.28 -13.68
CA ILE A 138 4.96 -4.79 -12.38
C ILE A 138 3.88 -5.02 -11.30
N GLY A 139 4.28 -5.63 -10.19
CA GLY A 139 3.35 -6.02 -9.13
C GLY A 139 2.72 -7.41 -9.30
N ASP A 140 3.03 -8.16 -10.37
CA ASP A 140 2.63 -9.57 -10.56
C ASP A 140 3.78 -10.55 -10.25
N GLY A 141 4.68 -10.16 -9.35
CA GLY A 141 5.95 -10.83 -9.14
C GLY A 141 5.84 -12.32 -8.78
N VAL A 142 4.86 -12.72 -7.96
CA VAL A 142 4.64 -14.14 -7.61
C VAL A 142 4.23 -14.99 -8.81
N GLU A 143 3.45 -14.45 -9.76
CA GLU A 143 3.05 -15.18 -10.96
C GLU A 143 4.24 -15.42 -11.87
N TYR A 144 5.12 -14.42 -11.97
CA TYR A 144 6.37 -14.55 -12.72
C TYR A 144 7.34 -15.52 -12.05
N LEU A 145 7.47 -15.46 -10.72
CA LEU A 145 8.27 -16.40 -9.94
C LEU A 145 7.78 -17.84 -10.14
N ASN A 146 6.47 -18.09 -10.13
CA ASN A 146 5.93 -19.44 -10.38
C ASN A 146 6.30 -19.95 -11.79
N LYS A 147 6.20 -19.10 -12.82
CA LYS A 147 6.62 -19.44 -14.19
C LYS A 147 8.12 -19.72 -14.28
N PHE A 148 8.92 -18.91 -13.61
CA PHE A 148 10.37 -19.09 -13.55
C PHE A 148 10.75 -20.40 -12.86
N LEU A 149 10.18 -20.67 -11.69
CA LEU A 149 10.40 -21.90 -10.93
C LEU A 149 9.97 -23.13 -11.73
N SER A 150 8.77 -23.12 -12.33
CA SER A 150 8.32 -24.26 -13.14
C SER A 150 9.22 -24.51 -14.34
N SER A 151 9.71 -23.46 -15.00
CA SER A 151 10.66 -23.59 -16.11
C SER A 151 12.00 -24.18 -15.65
N LYS A 152 12.53 -23.73 -14.50
CA LYS A 152 13.74 -24.31 -13.91
C LYS A 152 13.54 -25.77 -13.51
N MET A 153 12.37 -26.10 -12.94
CA MET A 153 11.99 -27.47 -12.59
C MET A 153 11.94 -28.38 -13.82
N PHE A 154 11.39 -27.90 -14.93
CA PHE A 154 11.31 -28.66 -16.18
C PHE A 154 12.69 -28.90 -16.82
N ASN A 155 13.61 -27.93 -16.72
CA ASN A 155 14.94 -28.03 -17.33
C ASN A 155 15.90 -28.97 -16.59
N ASP A 156 15.71 -29.20 -15.29
CA ASP A 156 16.57 -30.05 -14.46
C ASP A 156 15.75 -30.86 -13.45
N ILE A 157 14.91 -31.75 -13.99
CA ILE A 157 13.91 -32.49 -13.22
C ILE A 157 14.53 -33.26 -12.05
N ASP A 158 15.70 -33.89 -12.23
CA ASP A 158 16.30 -34.73 -11.20
C ASP A 158 16.83 -33.90 -10.01
N LYS A 159 17.46 -32.75 -10.27
CA LYS A 159 17.80 -31.79 -9.21
C LYS A 159 16.57 -31.32 -8.46
N TRP A 160 15.49 -31.01 -9.19
CA TRP A 160 14.29 -30.44 -8.58
C TRP A 160 13.45 -31.47 -7.82
N LYS A 161 13.49 -32.75 -8.20
CA LYS A 161 12.96 -33.85 -7.38
C LYS A 161 13.62 -33.89 -6.00
N GLU A 162 14.95 -33.78 -5.95
CA GLU A 162 15.71 -33.74 -4.69
C GLU A 162 15.36 -32.50 -3.86
N VAL A 163 15.33 -31.32 -4.50
CA VAL A 163 14.97 -30.06 -3.85
C VAL A 163 13.57 -30.12 -3.23
N LEU A 164 12.57 -30.56 -4.01
CA LEU A 164 11.18 -30.65 -3.55
C LEU A 164 11.01 -31.70 -2.46
N PHE A 165 11.67 -32.87 -2.61
CA PHE A 165 11.68 -33.91 -1.59
C PHE A 165 12.23 -33.39 -0.25
N ASN A 166 13.40 -32.73 -0.29
CA ASN A 166 14.02 -32.16 0.90
C ASN A 166 13.13 -31.10 1.52
N TYR A 167 12.60 -30.17 0.71
CA TYR A 167 11.73 -29.10 1.19
C TYR A 167 10.48 -29.62 1.90
N VAL A 168 9.75 -30.55 1.28
CA VAL A 168 8.54 -31.14 1.88
C VAL A 168 8.86 -31.90 3.17
N LYS A 169 10.06 -32.48 3.30
CA LYS A 169 10.52 -33.18 4.51
C LYS A 169 10.87 -32.25 5.68
N LEU A 170 11.18 -30.97 5.44
CA LEU A 170 11.59 -30.02 6.48
C LEU A 170 10.47 -29.68 7.48
N HIS A 171 9.21 -29.78 7.05
CA HIS A 171 8.10 -29.20 7.81
C HIS A 171 7.74 -29.99 9.06
N LYS A 172 7.76 -29.29 10.20
CA LYS A 172 7.35 -29.78 11.50
C LYS A 172 6.45 -28.76 12.18
N TYR A 173 5.56 -29.23 13.04
CA TYR A 173 4.81 -28.38 13.94
C TYR A 173 4.87 -28.96 15.35
N ASP A 174 5.34 -28.17 16.32
CA ASP A 174 5.48 -28.57 17.73
C ASP A 174 6.22 -29.92 17.88
N GLY A 175 7.34 -30.06 17.16
CA GLY A 175 8.15 -31.28 17.09
C GLY A 175 7.53 -32.44 16.30
N GLN A 176 6.26 -32.37 15.89
CA GLN A 176 5.61 -33.39 15.08
C GLN A 176 5.95 -33.22 13.61
N GLN A 177 6.41 -34.30 12.98
CA GLN A 177 6.66 -34.35 11.54
C GLN A 177 5.37 -34.15 10.74
N LEU A 178 5.43 -33.34 9.68
CA LEU A 178 4.35 -33.14 8.73
C LEU A 178 4.72 -33.73 7.37
N ILE A 179 3.68 -34.08 6.60
CA ILE A 179 3.70 -34.53 5.20
C ILE A 179 4.47 -35.84 4.96
N LEU A 180 5.79 -35.89 5.19
CA LEU A 180 6.65 -37.06 4.96
C LEU A 180 7.39 -37.46 6.23
N ASN A 181 7.45 -38.77 6.53
CA ASN A 181 8.30 -39.31 7.59
C ASN A 181 9.54 -40.03 7.05
N ASP A 182 10.41 -40.49 7.95
CA ASP A 182 11.71 -41.09 7.62
C ASP A 182 11.65 -42.45 6.92
N ARG A 183 10.44 -43.02 6.69
CA ARG A 183 10.29 -44.20 5.84
C ARG A 183 10.61 -43.88 4.38
N ILE A 184 10.35 -42.65 3.94
CA ILE A 184 10.68 -42.18 2.59
C ILE A 184 12.10 -41.60 2.63
N LYS A 185 13.00 -42.22 1.85
CA LYS A 185 14.45 -42.00 1.94
C LYS A 185 15.05 -41.27 0.75
N SER A 186 14.33 -41.23 -0.38
CA SER A 186 14.78 -40.61 -1.62
C SER A 186 13.58 -40.14 -2.44
N PRO A 187 13.78 -39.27 -3.44
CA PRO A 187 12.71 -38.84 -4.33
C PRO A 187 12.07 -40.00 -5.12
N ASP A 188 12.85 -40.99 -5.57
CA ASP A 188 12.30 -42.16 -6.26
C ASP A 188 11.42 -43.02 -5.35
N HIS A 189 11.80 -43.12 -4.07
CA HIS A 189 10.98 -43.79 -3.06
C HIS A 189 9.68 -43.01 -2.81
N LEU A 190 9.74 -41.67 -2.79
CA LEU A 190 8.57 -40.80 -2.69
C LEU A 190 7.60 -41.06 -3.85
N ILE A 191 8.08 -40.99 -5.10
CA ILE A 191 7.27 -41.23 -6.31
C ILE A 191 6.58 -42.60 -6.25
N THR A 192 7.33 -43.64 -5.88
CA THR A 192 6.80 -44.99 -5.75
C THR A 192 5.71 -45.08 -4.68
N ASN A 193 5.92 -44.45 -3.53
CA ASN A 193 4.97 -44.50 -2.42
C ASN A 193 3.75 -43.61 -2.65
N ILE A 194 3.85 -42.51 -3.40
CA ILE A 194 2.70 -41.72 -3.84
C ILE A 194 1.72 -42.63 -4.62
N LYS A 195 2.22 -43.35 -5.64
CA LYS A 195 1.39 -44.25 -6.47
C LYS A 195 0.75 -45.37 -5.65
N LYS A 196 1.51 -46.00 -4.75
CA LYS A 196 0.99 -47.02 -3.82
C LYS A 196 -0.10 -46.45 -2.90
N THR A 197 0.09 -45.22 -2.42
CA THR A 197 -0.85 -44.56 -1.51
C THR A 197 -2.14 -44.20 -2.22
N ILE A 198 -2.07 -43.60 -3.42
CA ILE A 198 -3.25 -43.27 -4.22
C ILE A 198 -4.10 -44.53 -4.52
N ASN A 199 -3.45 -45.66 -4.83
CA ASN A 199 -4.15 -46.94 -5.03
C ASN A 199 -4.78 -47.48 -3.75
N THR A 200 -4.08 -47.37 -2.62
CA THR A 200 -4.58 -47.80 -1.31
C THR A 200 -5.78 -46.97 -0.88
N LEU A 201 -5.71 -45.65 -1.05
CA LEU A 201 -6.79 -44.70 -0.77
C LEU A 201 -8.04 -44.94 -1.63
N GLY A 202 -7.90 -45.55 -2.80
CA GLY A 202 -9.03 -45.95 -3.65
C GLY A 202 -10.00 -46.94 -3.00
N LYS A 203 -9.62 -47.57 -1.88
CA LYS A 203 -10.46 -48.52 -1.13
C LYS A 203 -11.36 -47.86 -0.09
N PHE A 204 -11.17 -46.58 0.20
CA PHE A 204 -11.88 -45.84 1.23
C PHE A 204 -12.91 -44.87 0.63
N ASP A 205 -13.89 -44.45 1.43
CA ASP A 205 -14.83 -43.40 1.01
C ASP A 205 -14.09 -42.06 0.83
N LYS A 206 -14.54 -41.25 -0.13
CA LYS A 206 -13.91 -39.94 -0.43
C LYS A 206 -13.94 -38.97 0.77
N LYS A 207 -14.92 -39.10 1.66
CA LYS A 207 -15.11 -38.26 2.86
C LYS A 207 -14.50 -38.88 4.11
N GLU A 208 -13.88 -40.06 4.01
CA GLU A 208 -13.21 -40.72 5.11
C GLU A 208 -12.09 -39.79 5.64
N ARG A 209 -12.07 -39.56 6.96
CA ARG A 209 -11.18 -38.57 7.58
C ARG A 209 -9.77 -39.12 7.78
N TYR A 210 -8.77 -38.23 7.80
CA TYR A 210 -7.38 -38.61 8.05
C TYR A 210 -7.20 -39.50 9.29
N GLU A 211 -7.91 -39.22 10.38
CA GLU A 211 -7.78 -39.97 11.64
C GLU A 211 -8.09 -41.47 11.48
N ASN A 212 -8.99 -41.83 10.56
CA ASN A 212 -9.42 -43.20 10.33
C ASN A 212 -8.49 -44.01 9.41
N ILE A 213 -7.62 -43.32 8.67
CA ILE A 213 -6.66 -43.92 7.71
C ILE A 213 -5.20 -43.61 8.06
N LYS A 214 -4.98 -43.05 9.26
CA LYS A 214 -3.68 -42.56 9.71
C LYS A 214 -2.62 -43.65 9.70
N HIS A 215 -2.94 -44.83 10.22
CA HIS A 215 -1.97 -45.92 10.34
C HIS A 215 -1.51 -46.43 8.97
N GLU A 216 -2.43 -46.54 8.01
CA GLU A 216 -2.14 -46.89 6.64
C GLU A 216 -1.22 -45.85 5.99
N LEU A 217 -1.55 -44.56 6.10
CA LEU A 217 -0.74 -43.47 5.53
C LEU A 217 0.66 -43.42 6.14
N GLN A 218 0.77 -43.49 7.47
CA GLN A 218 2.05 -43.46 8.16
C GLN A 218 2.94 -44.65 7.79
N SER A 219 2.35 -45.84 7.58
CA SER A 219 3.08 -47.03 7.14
C SER A 219 3.70 -46.87 5.75
N LEU A 220 3.03 -46.09 4.88
CA LEU A 220 3.47 -45.73 3.53
C LEU A 220 4.39 -44.50 3.49
N GLY A 221 4.60 -43.86 4.64
CA GLY A 221 5.53 -42.76 4.82
C GLY A 221 4.91 -41.36 4.82
N PHE A 222 3.57 -41.26 4.84
CA PHE A 222 2.85 -39.99 4.80
C PHE A 222 2.26 -39.63 6.17
N GLU A 223 2.56 -38.42 6.61
CA GLU A 223 2.06 -37.83 7.86
C GLU A 223 0.87 -36.90 7.59
N LYS A 224 0.33 -36.30 8.65
CA LYS A 224 -0.71 -35.27 8.55
C LYS A 224 -0.22 -34.06 7.75
N GLY A 225 -1.16 -33.30 7.18
CA GLY A 225 -0.85 -32.09 6.41
C GLY A 225 -1.11 -32.19 4.90
N LEU A 226 -1.46 -33.38 4.40
CA LEU A 226 -1.84 -33.58 3.00
C LEU A 226 -3.33 -33.35 2.73
N GLY A 227 -4.18 -33.28 3.76
CA GLY A 227 -5.61 -33.12 3.59
C GLY A 227 -6.42 -33.66 4.77
N LYS A 228 -7.63 -33.14 4.96
CA LYS A 228 -8.56 -33.57 6.02
C LYS A 228 -9.25 -34.90 5.76
N ASP A 229 -9.40 -35.27 4.49
CA ASP A 229 -10.12 -36.46 4.05
C ASP A 229 -9.43 -37.10 2.83
N VAL A 230 -9.84 -38.32 2.49
CA VAL A 230 -9.29 -39.10 1.36
C VAL A 230 -9.28 -38.31 0.06
N LYS A 231 -10.33 -37.52 -0.22
CA LYS A 231 -10.42 -36.71 -1.45
C LYS A 231 -9.29 -35.69 -1.51
N GLU A 232 -9.11 -34.88 -0.46
CA GLU A 232 -8.09 -33.85 -0.43
C GLU A 232 -6.68 -34.46 -0.42
N ILE A 233 -6.46 -35.52 0.35
CA ILE A 233 -5.16 -36.22 0.41
C ILE A 233 -4.78 -36.76 -0.97
N LYS A 234 -5.72 -37.43 -1.65
CA LYS A 234 -5.48 -37.95 -3.01
C LYS A 234 -5.19 -36.83 -4.00
N SER A 235 -5.96 -35.73 -3.95
CA SER A 235 -5.74 -34.57 -4.82
C SER A 235 -4.35 -33.97 -4.63
N ASN A 236 -3.88 -33.82 -3.39
CA ASN A 236 -2.58 -33.20 -3.10
C ASN A 236 -1.41 -34.13 -3.42
N LEU A 237 -1.58 -35.45 -3.24
CA LEU A 237 -0.61 -36.45 -3.72
C LEU A 237 -0.51 -36.46 -5.25
N GLN A 238 -1.62 -36.25 -5.97
CA GLN A 238 -1.61 -36.12 -7.44
C GLN A 238 -0.89 -34.84 -7.89
N LEU A 239 -1.10 -33.71 -7.21
CA LEU A 239 -0.35 -32.48 -7.49
C LEU A 239 1.16 -32.69 -7.28
N LEU A 240 1.54 -33.35 -6.19
CA LEU A 240 2.94 -33.68 -5.92
C LEU A 240 3.54 -34.63 -6.97
N ASP A 241 2.80 -35.68 -7.38
CA ASP A 241 3.22 -36.60 -8.44
C ASP A 241 3.44 -35.84 -9.76
N ASN A 242 2.51 -34.94 -10.11
CA ASN A 242 2.62 -34.11 -11.31
C ASN A 242 3.87 -33.22 -11.25
N LEU A 243 4.16 -32.57 -10.12
CA LEU A 243 5.37 -31.74 -9.97
C LEU A 243 6.67 -32.52 -10.13
N LEU A 244 6.70 -33.78 -9.70
CA LEU A 244 7.88 -34.64 -9.78
C LEU A 244 8.14 -35.21 -11.18
N HIS A 245 7.15 -35.17 -12.09
CA HIS A 245 7.27 -35.72 -13.46
C HIS A 245 7.17 -34.64 -14.54
N SER A 246 6.20 -33.74 -14.44
CA SER A 246 5.84 -32.72 -15.44
C SER A 246 5.45 -31.41 -14.75
N PRO A 247 6.41 -30.69 -14.14
CA PRO A 247 6.14 -29.48 -13.39
C PRO A 247 5.59 -28.35 -14.26
N ASP A 248 4.54 -27.70 -13.79
CA ASP A 248 3.97 -26.47 -14.36
C ASP A 248 3.68 -25.45 -13.26
N ASN A 249 3.52 -24.19 -13.67
CA ASN A 249 3.34 -23.06 -12.75
C ASN A 249 2.05 -23.13 -11.93
N THR A 250 0.97 -23.69 -12.50
CA THR A 250 -0.33 -23.80 -11.85
C THR A 250 -0.28 -24.87 -10.78
N THR A 251 0.23 -26.05 -11.12
CA THR A 251 0.41 -27.15 -10.16
C THR A 251 1.35 -26.75 -9.03
N LEU A 252 2.43 -26.00 -9.30
CA LEU A 252 3.38 -25.54 -8.27
C LEU A 252 2.69 -24.61 -7.27
N LYS A 253 1.99 -23.60 -7.79
CA LYS A 253 1.22 -22.65 -6.99
C LYS A 253 0.16 -23.35 -6.16
N GLU A 254 -0.64 -24.23 -6.76
CA GLU A 254 -1.70 -24.97 -6.06
C GLU A 254 -1.16 -25.87 -4.96
N PHE A 255 -0.08 -26.59 -5.23
CA PHE A 255 0.55 -27.46 -4.24
C PHE A 255 1.07 -26.63 -3.06
N LEU A 256 1.94 -25.65 -3.31
CA LEU A 256 2.53 -24.82 -2.25
C LEU A 256 1.46 -24.07 -1.45
N ALA A 257 0.40 -23.59 -2.09
CA ALA A 257 -0.71 -22.91 -1.40
C ALA A 257 -1.42 -23.82 -0.38
N LYS A 258 -1.49 -25.13 -0.62
CA LYS A 258 -2.20 -26.10 0.23
C LYS A 258 -1.33 -26.69 1.34
N ILE A 259 0.00 -26.67 1.20
CA ILE A 259 0.90 -27.24 2.20
C ILE A 259 0.89 -26.41 3.50
N PRO A 260 0.76 -27.03 4.68
CA PRO A 260 0.71 -26.33 5.96
C PRO A 260 2.11 -25.94 6.43
N MET A 261 2.48 -24.70 6.15
CA MET A 261 3.80 -24.13 6.45
C MET A 261 3.77 -22.99 7.46
N ILE A 262 2.60 -22.37 7.64
CA ILE A 262 2.45 -21.13 8.39
C ILE A 262 1.45 -21.42 9.50
N PHE A 263 1.83 -21.10 10.74
CA PHE A 263 1.06 -21.30 11.96
C PHE A 263 1.16 -20.08 12.87
N ASN A 264 2.35 -19.49 12.96
CA ASN A 264 2.69 -18.35 13.79
C ASN A 264 3.04 -17.15 12.89
N ILE A 265 2.33 -16.04 13.03
CA ILE A 265 2.58 -14.82 12.23
C ILE A 265 2.84 -13.65 13.17
N ALA A 266 3.97 -12.97 13.00
CA ALA A 266 4.26 -11.70 13.65
C ALA A 266 3.98 -10.54 12.69
N ILE A 267 3.17 -9.58 13.11
CA ILE A 267 2.89 -8.33 12.38
C ILE A 267 3.49 -7.20 13.18
N VAL A 268 4.36 -6.40 12.57
CA VAL A 268 5.18 -5.40 13.27
C VAL A 268 4.68 -3.99 12.92
N SER A 269 4.29 -3.21 13.92
CA SER A 269 3.80 -1.84 13.80
C SER A 269 4.15 -1.02 15.06
N PRO A 270 5.41 -0.57 15.23
CA PRO A 270 5.90 0.03 16.47
C PRO A 270 5.27 1.38 16.84
N HIS A 271 5.20 2.33 15.89
CA HIS A 271 4.71 3.69 16.16
C HIS A 271 3.21 3.79 16.46
N GLY A 272 2.80 4.96 16.95
CA GLY A 272 1.42 5.34 17.19
C GLY A 272 0.81 4.69 18.44
N TYR A 273 -0.43 5.07 18.75
CA TYR A 273 -1.22 4.47 19.81
C TYR A 273 -1.96 3.25 19.27
N PHE A 274 -1.29 2.11 19.16
CA PHE A 274 -1.92 0.91 18.64
C PHE A 274 -2.85 0.26 19.69
N ALA A 275 -4.16 0.44 19.54
CA ALA A 275 -5.19 -0.25 20.31
C ALA A 275 -6.51 -0.39 19.52
N GLN A 276 -7.50 -1.08 20.10
CA GLN A 276 -8.78 -1.33 19.42
C GLN A 276 -9.84 -0.23 19.65
N GLN A 277 -9.65 0.62 20.66
CA GLN A 277 -10.62 1.64 21.09
C GLN A 277 -9.88 2.90 21.55
N ASN A 278 -10.52 4.06 21.40
CA ASN A 278 -10.04 5.37 21.86
C ASN A 278 -8.68 5.81 21.29
N VAL A 279 -8.29 5.34 20.10
CA VAL A 279 -7.00 5.67 19.47
C VAL A 279 -7.08 6.31 18.10
N LEU A 280 -8.17 6.12 17.35
CA LEU A 280 -8.29 6.72 16.02
C LEU A 280 -8.37 8.24 16.14
N GLY A 281 -7.49 8.94 15.43
CA GLY A 281 -7.37 10.40 15.50
C GLY A 281 -6.32 10.90 16.49
N LEU A 282 -5.72 10.02 17.32
CA LEU A 282 -4.50 10.36 18.05
C LEU A 282 -3.32 10.49 17.07
N PRO A 283 -2.25 11.21 17.46
CA PRO A 283 -1.03 11.32 16.65
C PRO A 283 -0.53 9.95 16.16
N ASP A 284 -0.15 9.88 14.88
CA ASP A 284 0.32 8.67 14.19
C ASP A 284 -0.65 7.47 14.23
N SER A 285 -1.93 7.68 14.56
CA SER A 285 -2.90 6.61 14.82
C SER A 285 -4.09 6.71 13.87
N GLY A 286 -3.97 6.04 12.71
CA GLY A 286 -4.93 6.19 11.61
C GLY A 286 -5.23 4.92 10.82
N GLY A 287 -5.24 5.05 9.49
CA GLY A 287 -5.65 4.00 8.55
C GLY A 287 -4.84 2.70 8.69
N GLN A 288 -3.56 2.78 9.05
CA GLN A 288 -2.70 1.61 9.29
C GLN A 288 -3.23 0.70 10.41
N ILE A 289 -3.70 1.26 11.52
CA ILE A 289 -4.28 0.47 12.63
C ILE A 289 -5.56 -0.23 12.14
N VAL A 290 -6.40 0.49 11.39
CA VAL A 290 -7.62 -0.09 10.80
C VAL A 290 -7.29 -1.23 9.84
N TYR A 291 -6.31 -1.01 8.95
CA TYR A 291 -5.83 -1.99 8.00
C TYR A 291 -5.39 -3.26 8.74
N ILE A 292 -4.47 -3.14 9.70
CA ILE A 292 -3.92 -4.30 10.41
C ILE A 292 -5.01 -5.02 11.21
N LEU A 293 -5.89 -4.31 11.92
CA LEU A 293 -6.95 -4.93 12.71
C LEU A 293 -7.96 -5.71 11.85
N ASP A 294 -8.27 -5.24 10.63
CA ASP A 294 -9.17 -5.96 9.73
C ASP A 294 -8.43 -7.07 8.96
N GLN A 295 -7.17 -6.85 8.59
CA GLN A 295 -6.25 -7.86 8.04
C GLN A 295 -6.16 -9.09 8.95
N VAL A 296 -5.84 -8.91 10.25
CA VAL A 296 -5.62 -10.06 11.14
C VAL A 296 -6.86 -10.89 11.41
N LYS A 297 -8.05 -10.27 11.41
CA LYS A 297 -9.32 -10.98 11.60
C LYS A 297 -9.60 -11.90 10.42
N ALA A 298 -9.38 -11.41 9.20
CA ALA A 298 -9.54 -12.21 8.00
C ALA A 298 -8.43 -13.25 7.87
N LEU A 299 -7.18 -12.86 8.15
CA LEU A 299 -6.01 -13.73 8.09
C LEU A 299 -6.12 -14.92 9.04
N GLU A 300 -6.54 -14.70 10.29
CA GLU A 300 -6.76 -15.79 11.25
C GLU A 300 -7.79 -16.80 10.72
N LYS A 301 -8.94 -16.30 10.23
CA LYS A 301 -9.99 -17.16 9.69
C LYS A 301 -9.48 -17.98 8.49
N THR A 302 -8.84 -17.33 7.53
CA THR A 302 -8.29 -18.00 6.35
C THR A 302 -7.21 -19.01 6.72
N LEU A 303 -6.36 -18.68 7.70
CA LEU A 303 -5.31 -19.58 8.18
C LEU A 303 -5.89 -20.82 8.86
N ILE A 304 -6.90 -20.65 9.73
CA ILE A 304 -7.64 -21.76 10.33
C ILE A 304 -8.28 -22.63 9.24
N ASP A 305 -8.93 -22.02 8.25
CA ASP A 305 -9.58 -22.75 7.17
C ASP A 305 -8.55 -23.54 6.33
N SER A 306 -7.39 -22.95 6.04
CA SER A 306 -6.27 -23.60 5.32
C SER A 306 -5.70 -24.78 6.11
N LEU A 307 -5.44 -24.62 7.41
CA LEU A 307 -4.94 -25.69 8.27
C LEU A 307 -5.95 -26.82 8.43
N ASN A 308 -7.23 -26.50 8.64
CA ASN A 308 -8.30 -27.49 8.69
C ASN A 308 -8.42 -28.26 7.37
N GLN A 309 -8.27 -27.60 6.22
CA GLN A 309 -8.26 -28.28 4.92
C GLN A 309 -7.08 -29.24 4.77
N ALA A 310 -5.91 -28.91 5.33
CA ALA A 310 -4.73 -29.76 5.38
C ALA A 310 -4.84 -30.93 6.40
N GLY A 311 -5.95 -31.02 7.15
CA GLY A 311 -6.12 -32.03 8.20
C GLY A 311 -5.38 -31.69 9.50
N ILE A 312 -5.08 -30.42 9.73
CA ILE A 312 -4.42 -29.92 10.93
C ILE A 312 -5.42 -29.11 11.76
N ASN A 313 -5.93 -29.73 12.82
CA ASN A 313 -6.88 -29.11 13.75
C ASN A 313 -6.14 -28.39 14.88
N ILE A 314 -5.46 -27.29 14.54
CA ILE A 314 -4.65 -26.50 15.48
C ILE A 314 -5.06 -25.04 15.39
N LEU A 315 -4.94 -24.33 16.50
CA LEU A 315 -5.24 -22.91 16.54
C LEU A 315 -3.96 -22.10 16.24
N PRO A 316 -3.84 -21.48 15.05
CA PRO A 316 -2.68 -20.63 14.74
C PRO A 316 -2.61 -19.44 15.69
N LYS A 317 -1.44 -18.82 15.82
CA LYS A 317 -1.25 -17.62 16.64
C LYS A 317 -0.80 -16.46 15.76
N ILE A 318 -1.49 -15.32 15.87
CA ILE A 318 -1.07 -14.08 15.22
C ILE A 318 -0.76 -13.07 16.32
N ILE A 319 0.42 -12.46 16.28
CA ILE A 319 0.83 -11.41 17.21
C ILE A 319 1.05 -10.12 16.44
N ILE A 320 0.35 -9.06 16.84
CA ILE A 320 0.65 -7.69 16.42
C ILE A 320 1.63 -7.12 17.44
N LEU A 321 2.90 -7.02 17.07
CA LEU A 321 3.97 -6.41 17.84
C LEU A 321 3.92 -4.89 17.68
N THR A 322 3.85 -4.16 18.79
CA THR A 322 3.85 -2.70 18.84
C THR A 322 4.51 -2.20 20.12
N ARG A 323 4.65 -0.88 20.28
CA ARG A 323 5.27 -0.28 21.47
C ARG A 323 4.33 -0.30 22.68
N LEU A 324 4.87 -0.58 23.86
CA LEU A 324 4.21 -0.33 25.14
C LEU A 324 4.48 1.12 25.56
N ILE A 325 3.41 1.88 25.80
CA ILE A 325 3.48 3.28 26.24
C ILE A 325 2.96 3.31 27.69
N PRO A 326 3.81 3.49 28.70
CA PRO A 326 3.37 3.57 30.10
C PRO A 326 2.32 4.66 30.35
N ASN A 327 2.58 5.88 29.86
CA ASN A 327 1.70 7.04 30.02
C ASN A 327 0.72 7.16 28.85
N ALA A 328 -0.10 6.13 28.66
CA ALA A 328 -1.01 5.99 27.52
C ALA A 328 -2.39 6.65 27.69
N GLY A 329 -2.59 7.44 28.75
CA GLY A 329 -3.87 8.07 29.08
C GLY A 329 -5.00 7.03 29.23
N ASN A 330 -6.12 7.27 28.52
CA ASN A 330 -7.31 6.41 28.57
C ASN A 330 -7.28 5.22 27.58
N THR A 331 -6.14 4.99 26.93
CA THR A 331 -5.99 3.88 25.97
C THR A 331 -5.45 2.62 26.67
N LYS A 332 -5.40 1.50 25.95
CA LYS A 332 -4.81 0.24 26.44
C LYS A 332 -3.34 0.07 26.04
N CYS A 333 -2.68 1.13 25.56
CA CYS A 333 -1.30 1.05 25.06
C CYS A 333 -0.26 0.74 26.17
N ASN A 334 -0.65 0.81 27.45
CA ASN A 334 0.16 0.38 28.59
C ASN A 334 -0.02 -1.11 28.96
N GLN A 335 -0.89 -1.85 28.27
CA GLN A 335 -1.12 -3.28 28.53
C GLN A 335 -0.24 -4.13 27.61
N ARG A 336 0.66 -4.94 28.21
CA ARG A 336 1.55 -5.85 27.46
C ARG A 336 0.81 -6.73 26.47
N LEU A 337 -0.31 -7.33 26.87
CA LEU A 337 -1.12 -8.20 26.00
C LEU A 337 -2.58 -7.74 25.94
N GLU A 338 -3.11 -7.63 24.73
CA GLU A 338 -4.53 -7.37 24.47
C GLU A 338 -5.08 -8.33 23.41
N LYS A 339 -6.16 -9.05 23.73
CA LYS A 339 -6.82 -9.93 22.75
C LYS A 339 -7.54 -9.11 21.69
N VAL A 340 -7.33 -9.43 20.41
CA VAL A 340 -8.09 -8.81 19.32
C VAL A 340 -9.54 -9.31 19.35
N VAL A 341 -10.50 -8.39 19.25
CA VAL A 341 -11.93 -8.70 19.30
C VAL A 341 -12.33 -9.44 18.03
N ASN A 342 -13.19 -10.46 18.18
CA ASN A 342 -13.65 -11.36 17.13
C ASN A 342 -12.58 -12.29 16.53
N THR A 343 -11.49 -12.53 17.25
CA THR A 343 -10.49 -13.55 16.89
C THR A 343 -10.41 -14.63 17.97
N LYS A 344 -9.86 -15.78 17.63
CA LYS A 344 -9.69 -16.90 18.56
C LYS A 344 -8.37 -16.79 19.33
N ASN A 345 -7.26 -16.49 18.64
CA ASN A 345 -5.88 -16.47 19.10
C ASN A 345 -5.01 -15.41 18.37
N THR A 346 -5.59 -14.25 18.10
CA THR A 346 -4.83 -13.06 17.69
C THR A 346 -4.69 -12.09 18.85
N TRP A 347 -3.47 -11.61 19.08
CA TRP A 347 -3.11 -10.77 20.22
C TRP A 347 -2.29 -9.56 19.78
N ILE A 348 -2.47 -8.43 20.45
CA ILE A 348 -1.54 -7.30 20.41
C ILE A 348 -0.54 -7.53 21.53
N LEU A 349 0.75 -7.60 21.20
CA LEU A 349 1.87 -7.68 22.12
C LEU A 349 2.60 -6.33 22.11
N ARG A 350 2.72 -5.74 23.29
CA ARG A 350 3.38 -4.45 23.49
C ARG A 350 4.68 -4.64 24.23
N VAL A 351 5.77 -4.19 23.62
CA VAL A 351 7.11 -4.22 24.21
C VAL A 351 7.54 -2.77 24.46
N PRO A 352 8.00 -2.42 25.67
CA PRO A 352 8.44 -1.05 25.95
C PRO A 352 9.73 -0.74 25.18
N PHE A 353 9.96 0.53 24.91
CA PHE A 353 11.32 0.97 24.62
C PHE A 353 12.14 0.95 25.90
N ARG A 354 13.42 0.58 25.81
CA ARG A 354 14.30 0.61 26.97
C ARG A 354 14.38 2.03 27.50
N THR A 355 14.46 2.14 28.83
CA THR A 355 14.46 3.42 29.50
C THR A 355 15.83 4.08 29.34
N HIS A 356 15.90 5.10 28.50
CA HIS A 356 17.03 6.03 28.45
C HIS A 356 16.66 7.33 29.17
N ASN A 357 15.62 8.01 28.71
CA ASN A 357 15.01 9.17 29.35
C ASN A 357 13.50 8.90 29.58
N PRO A 358 13.06 8.64 30.82
CA PRO A 358 11.65 8.35 31.13
C PRO A 358 10.69 9.44 30.63
N ARG A 359 11.11 10.71 30.56
CA ARG A 359 10.27 11.80 30.04
C ARG A 359 9.90 11.61 28.58
N ILE A 360 10.68 10.84 27.83
CA ILE A 360 10.45 10.53 26.42
C ILE A 360 9.96 9.09 26.26
N THR A 361 10.67 8.12 26.84
CA THR A 361 10.40 6.69 26.63
C THR A 361 9.10 6.21 27.29
N ASP A 362 8.61 6.90 28.32
CA ASP A 362 7.35 6.54 28.97
C ASP A 362 6.12 7.20 28.30
N ASN A 363 6.35 8.15 27.40
CA ASN A 363 5.33 8.91 26.68
C ASN A 363 5.31 8.55 25.19
N TRP A 364 4.33 9.05 24.46
CA TRP A 364 4.31 8.92 23.00
C TRP A 364 5.50 9.64 22.37
N ILE A 365 6.05 9.02 21.32
CA ILE A 365 7.14 9.56 20.50
C ILE A 365 6.61 9.57 19.07
N SER A 366 6.84 10.67 18.37
CA SER A 366 6.53 10.80 16.95
C SER A 366 7.18 9.68 16.15
N ARG A 367 6.50 9.17 15.12
CA ARG A 367 7.08 8.20 14.18
C ARG A 367 8.35 8.72 13.50
N PHE A 368 8.52 10.04 13.41
CA PHE A 368 9.73 10.69 12.89
C PHE A 368 10.91 10.68 13.87
N GLU A 369 10.70 10.36 15.14
CA GLU A 369 11.70 10.43 16.21
C GLU A 369 11.98 9.05 16.84
N ILE A 370 11.34 8.00 16.33
CA ILE A 370 11.32 6.66 16.95
C ILE A 370 12.61 5.85 16.71
N TRP A 371 13.41 6.25 15.72
CA TRP A 371 14.53 5.52 15.17
C TRP A 371 15.56 4.97 16.17
N PRO A 372 15.98 5.71 17.21
CA PRO A 372 17.06 5.26 18.08
C PRO A 372 16.70 4.07 18.95
N TYR A 373 15.40 3.82 19.12
CA TYR A 373 14.90 2.77 20.00
C TYR A 373 14.63 1.45 19.26
N LEU A 374 14.68 1.44 17.92
CA LEU A 374 14.20 0.32 17.13
C LEU A 374 15.11 -0.92 17.17
N GLU A 375 16.44 -0.74 17.31
CA GLU A 375 17.38 -1.85 17.45
C GLU A 375 17.10 -2.62 18.74
N GLU A 376 17.11 -1.92 19.87
CA GLU A 376 16.84 -2.50 21.19
C GLU A 376 15.41 -3.05 21.31
N PHE A 377 14.42 -2.36 20.72
CA PHE A 377 13.06 -2.86 20.64
C PHE A 377 12.99 -4.19 19.89
N ALA A 378 13.73 -4.36 18.79
CA ALA A 378 13.79 -5.62 18.07
C ALA A 378 14.46 -6.73 18.91
N GLU A 379 15.49 -6.41 19.70
CA GLU A 379 16.10 -7.36 20.65
C GLU A 379 15.12 -7.83 21.71
N ASP A 380 14.43 -6.90 22.37
CA ASP A 380 13.50 -7.24 23.44
C ASP A 380 12.25 -7.95 22.87
N ALA A 381 11.78 -7.52 21.70
CA ALA A 381 10.67 -8.16 21.01
C ALA A 381 10.97 -9.58 20.56
N GLU A 382 12.21 -9.91 20.19
CA GLU A 382 12.60 -11.28 19.85
C GLU A 382 12.31 -12.24 21.01
N VAL A 383 12.71 -11.86 22.23
CA VAL A 383 12.52 -12.65 23.46
C VAL A 383 11.03 -12.83 23.74
N GLU A 384 10.28 -11.74 23.69
CA GLU A 384 8.84 -11.72 23.99
C GLU A 384 8.04 -12.52 22.96
N LEU A 385 8.34 -12.37 21.66
CA LEU A 385 7.69 -13.14 20.58
C LEU A 385 7.98 -14.63 20.72
N LYS A 386 9.23 -15.00 21.02
CA LYS A 386 9.62 -16.41 21.18
C LYS A 386 8.90 -17.06 22.36
N ALA A 387 8.73 -16.32 23.46
CA ALA A 387 7.96 -16.76 24.61
C ALA A 387 6.48 -16.95 24.26
N GLU A 388 5.88 -15.99 23.54
CA GLU A 388 4.47 -16.04 23.18
C GLU A 388 4.16 -17.12 22.13
N PHE A 389 5.02 -17.34 21.14
CA PHE A 389 4.85 -18.38 20.13
C PHE A 389 5.25 -19.78 20.60
N LYS A 390 6.04 -19.87 21.69
CA LYS A 390 6.73 -21.11 22.11
C LYS A 390 7.62 -21.67 20.99
N GLY A 391 8.28 -20.78 20.26
CA GLY A 391 9.02 -21.10 19.05
C GLY A 391 9.22 -19.86 18.19
N ASN A 392 9.62 -20.07 16.95
CA ASN A 392 9.80 -18.98 15.99
C ASN A 392 8.47 -18.67 15.28
N PRO A 393 8.27 -17.43 14.81
CA PRO A 393 7.25 -17.15 13.80
C PRO A 393 7.58 -17.90 12.50
N ASP A 394 6.58 -18.17 11.67
CA ASP A 394 6.76 -18.70 10.30
C ASP A 394 6.79 -17.56 9.27
N LEU A 395 6.23 -16.40 9.62
CA LEU A 395 6.15 -15.21 8.79
C LEU A 395 6.24 -13.94 9.65
N ILE A 396 7.01 -12.96 9.18
CA ILE A 396 7.04 -11.61 9.75
C ILE A 396 6.55 -10.62 8.69
N VAL A 397 5.59 -9.78 9.06
CA VAL A 397 5.03 -8.72 8.21
C VAL A 397 5.36 -7.36 8.83
N GLY A 398 6.28 -6.63 8.22
CA GLY A 398 6.56 -5.24 8.57
C GLY A 398 5.50 -4.29 8.02
N ASN A 399 5.21 -3.22 8.77
CA ASN A 399 4.29 -2.16 8.36
C ASN A 399 4.94 -0.81 8.58
N TYR A 400 4.94 0.03 7.55
CA TYR A 400 5.60 1.34 7.53
C TYR A 400 7.13 1.25 7.74
N SER A 401 7.83 2.38 7.66
CA SER A 401 9.29 2.45 7.71
C SER A 401 9.88 1.81 8.96
N ASP A 402 9.37 2.15 10.15
CA ASP A 402 9.84 1.63 11.44
C ASP A 402 9.54 0.13 11.61
N GLY A 403 8.31 -0.30 11.29
CA GLY A 403 7.93 -1.71 11.35
C GLY A 403 8.64 -2.56 10.31
N ASN A 404 8.97 -2.02 9.14
CA ASN A 404 9.76 -2.71 8.13
C ASN A 404 11.24 -2.84 8.53
N LEU A 405 11.81 -1.84 9.19
CA LEU A 405 13.17 -1.94 9.72
C LEU A 405 13.24 -2.98 10.86
N VAL A 406 12.29 -2.93 11.80
CA VAL A 406 12.23 -3.94 12.88
C VAL A 406 11.97 -5.33 12.31
N SER A 407 11.15 -5.46 11.25
CA SER A 407 10.92 -6.76 10.62
C SER A 407 12.17 -7.31 9.93
N TYR A 408 13.04 -6.45 9.39
CA TYR A 408 14.36 -6.83 8.86
C TYR A 408 15.27 -7.38 9.96
N LEU A 409 15.37 -6.66 11.09
CA LEU A 409 16.17 -7.11 12.23
C LEU A 409 15.67 -8.45 12.78
N LEU A 410 14.35 -8.61 12.94
CA LEU A 410 13.75 -9.84 13.45
C LEU A 410 13.84 -10.99 12.43
N SER A 411 13.67 -10.74 11.13
CA SER A 411 13.69 -11.80 10.11
C SER A 411 15.06 -12.46 10.00
N LYS A 412 16.14 -11.67 10.14
CA LYS A 412 17.51 -12.16 10.20
C LYS A 412 17.74 -13.05 11.43
N LYS A 413 17.26 -12.63 12.60
CA LYS A 413 17.43 -13.38 13.85
C LYS A 413 16.65 -14.70 13.87
N PHE A 414 15.40 -14.68 13.41
CA PHE A 414 14.57 -15.89 13.37
C PHE A 414 14.84 -16.78 12.15
N ASN A 415 15.55 -16.25 11.14
CA ASN A 415 15.71 -16.83 9.80
C ASN A 415 14.37 -17.19 9.13
N VAL A 416 13.45 -16.23 9.07
CA VAL A 416 12.06 -16.44 8.58
C VAL A 416 11.76 -15.60 7.35
N THR A 417 10.66 -15.89 6.66
CA THR A 417 10.22 -15.09 5.52
C THR A 417 9.74 -13.72 5.99
N GLN A 418 10.23 -12.66 5.35
CA GLN A 418 9.87 -11.27 5.59
C GLN A 418 8.98 -10.73 4.47
N CYS A 419 7.84 -10.19 4.86
CA CYS A 419 6.96 -9.37 4.02
C CYS A 419 7.01 -7.92 4.51
N CYS A 420 7.07 -6.96 3.59
CA CYS A 420 6.97 -5.53 3.93
C CYS A 420 5.75 -4.89 3.28
N ILE A 421 5.08 -4.02 4.02
CA ILE A 421 3.97 -3.17 3.55
C ILE A 421 4.35 -1.73 3.90
N ALA A 422 4.59 -0.87 2.90
CA ALA A 422 4.98 0.51 3.17
C ALA A 422 3.84 1.33 3.78
N HIS A 423 2.59 1.13 3.33
CA HIS A 423 1.42 1.99 3.58
C HIS A 423 1.55 3.40 2.99
N ALA A 424 2.69 4.05 3.19
CA ALA A 424 3.07 5.31 2.58
C ALA A 424 4.60 5.44 2.58
N LEU A 425 5.15 6.12 1.57
CA LEU A 425 6.56 6.51 1.55
C LEU A 425 6.66 8.04 1.60
N GLU A 426 7.21 8.56 2.70
CA GLU A 426 7.18 10.00 3.00
C GLU A 426 7.92 10.85 1.97
N LYS A 427 8.94 10.29 1.30
CA LYS A 427 9.67 10.98 0.22
C LYS A 427 8.77 11.47 -0.91
N SER A 428 7.69 10.74 -1.21
CA SER A 428 6.71 11.13 -2.23
C SER A 428 5.67 12.15 -1.74
N LYS A 429 5.55 12.33 -0.42
CA LYS A 429 4.58 13.23 0.21
C LYS A 429 5.17 14.60 0.53
N TYR A 430 6.48 14.65 0.82
CA TYR A 430 7.21 15.89 1.08
C TYR A 430 8.10 16.19 -0.11
N LEU A 431 7.65 17.12 -0.96
CA LEU A 431 8.35 17.50 -2.18
C LEU A 431 9.78 17.98 -1.85
N PHE A 432 10.76 17.45 -2.59
CA PHE A 432 12.19 17.73 -2.41
C PHE A 432 12.75 17.44 -1.00
N SER A 433 12.07 16.59 -0.21
CA SER A 433 12.53 16.21 1.13
C SER A 433 13.85 15.44 1.15
N ASP A 434 14.24 14.84 0.02
CA ASP A 434 15.56 14.28 -0.17
C ASP A 434 16.61 15.36 -0.44
N LEU A 435 16.32 16.27 -1.37
CA LEU A 435 17.24 17.31 -1.78
C LEU A 435 17.50 18.35 -0.66
N TYR A 436 16.45 18.78 0.05
CA TYR A 436 16.50 19.75 1.16
C TYR A 436 16.36 19.07 2.53
N TRP A 437 16.79 17.80 2.65
CA TRP A 437 16.61 17.02 3.87
C TRP A 437 17.18 17.71 5.12
N LYS A 438 18.27 18.46 5.00
CA LYS A 438 18.92 19.16 6.13
C LYS A 438 17.98 20.17 6.80
N ASP A 439 17.20 20.90 6.01
CA ASP A 439 16.26 21.91 6.50
C ASP A 439 15.06 21.25 7.20
N MET A 440 14.79 19.99 6.86
CA MET A 440 13.69 19.19 7.40
C MET A 440 14.14 18.22 8.51
N GLU A 441 15.43 18.09 8.76
CA GLU A 441 15.98 17.01 9.58
C GLU A 441 15.58 17.14 11.04
N ASP A 442 15.60 18.35 11.59
CA ASP A 442 15.24 18.60 12.99
C ASP A 442 13.79 18.25 13.31
N GLN A 443 12.90 18.30 12.32
CA GLN A 443 11.47 18.03 12.48
C GLN A 443 11.08 16.59 12.09
N TYR A 444 11.67 16.05 11.02
CA TYR A 444 11.20 14.81 10.40
C TYR A 444 12.23 13.67 10.41
N ASN A 445 13.51 13.97 10.66
CA ASN A 445 14.62 13.01 10.60
C ASN A 445 14.63 12.16 9.31
N PHE A 446 14.36 12.78 8.16
CA PHE A 446 14.23 12.08 6.87
C PHE A 446 15.48 11.33 6.46
N SER A 447 16.68 11.79 6.85
CA SER A 447 17.91 11.03 6.58
C SER A 447 17.86 9.62 7.16
N THR A 448 17.29 9.46 8.35
CA THR A 448 17.17 8.18 9.04
C THR A 448 16.05 7.35 8.43
N GLN A 449 14.91 7.98 8.14
CA GLN A 449 13.75 7.32 7.53
C GLN A 449 14.06 6.77 6.14
N PHE A 450 14.63 7.57 5.24
CA PHE A 450 14.92 7.12 3.87
C PHE A 450 16.01 6.05 3.83
N THR A 451 16.96 6.08 4.78
CA THR A 451 17.92 4.98 4.96
C THR A 451 17.20 3.70 5.39
N ALA A 452 16.29 3.78 6.36
CA ALA A 452 15.49 2.63 6.82
C ALA A 452 14.60 2.07 5.69
N ASP A 453 14.00 2.93 4.89
CA ASP A 453 13.18 2.55 3.74
C ASP A 453 14.02 1.79 2.70
N LEU A 454 15.21 2.29 2.34
CA LEU A 454 16.13 1.58 1.44
C LEU A 454 16.52 0.20 1.98
N ILE A 455 16.79 0.09 3.28
CA ILE A 455 17.13 -1.20 3.91
C ILE A 455 15.96 -2.17 3.76
N ALA A 456 14.77 -1.76 4.18
CA ALA A 456 13.55 -2.56 4.13
C ALA A 456 13.15 -3.00 2.71
N MET A 457 13.25 -2.08 1.74
CA MET A 457 12.93 -2.35 0.34
C MET A 457 13.81 -3.48 -0.22
N ASN A 458 15.10 -3.44 0.12
CA ASN A 458 16.08 -4.38 -0.41
C ASN A 458 16.15 -5.68 0.38
N SER A 459 15.86 -5.68 1.69
CA SER A 459 15.90 -6.87 2.55
C SER A 459 14.69 -7.80 2.41
N SER A 460 13.53 -7.25 2.07
CA SER A 460 12.28 -8.01 2.04
C SER A 460 12.30 -9.18 1.03
N ASN A 461 11.76 -10.34 1.42
CA ASN A 461 11.59 -11.45 0.48
C ASN A 461 10.49 -11.13 -0.54
N PHE A 462 9.44 -10.44 -0.09
CA PHE A 462 8.43 -9.86 -0.96
C PHE A 462 7.78 -8.63 -0.33
N GLN A 463 7.22 -7.77 -1.17
CA GLN A 463 6.55 -6.53 -0.79
C GLN A 463 5.10 -6.57 -1.27
N ILE A 464 4.20 -6.09 -0.42
CA ILE A 464 2.81 -5.90 -0.78
C ILE A 464 2.53 -4.41 -0.93
N THR A 465 1.95 -4.06 -2.06
CA THR A 465 1.36 -2.74 -2.31
C THR A 465 -0.15 -2.86 -2.47
N SER A 466 -0.86 -1.77 -2.23
CA SER A 466 -2.31 -1.74 -2.41
C SER A 466 -2.70 -1.54 -3.89
N THR A 467 -1.81 -0.89 -4.66
CA THR A 467 -2.04 -0.45 -6.04
C THR A 467 -0.77 -0.57 -6.88
N TYR A 468 -0.94 -0.57 -8.19
CA TYR A 468 0.15 -0.44 -9.16
C TYR A 468 0.82 0.95 -9.06
N GLN A 469 0.01 2.00 -8.88
CA GLN A 469 0.48 3.37 -8.77
C GLN A 469 1.45 3.58 -7.60
N GLU A 470 1.25 2.85 -6.49
CA GLU A 470 2.20 2.84 -5.36
C GLU A 470 3.61 2.41 -5.80
N ILE A 471 3.72 1.46 -6.73
CA ILE A 471 5.01 0.97 -7.24
C ILE A 471 5.55 1.88 -8.34
N ALA A 472 4.78 2.04 -9.41
CA ALA A 472 5.28 2.50 -10.71
C ALA A 472 4.43 3.63 -11.32
N GLY A 473 3.52 4.23 -10.55
CA GLY A 473 2.85 5.44 -10.97
C GLY A 473 1.87 5.24 -12.13
N THR A 474 1.78 6.25 -12.99
CA THR A 474 1.07 6.20 -14.27
C THR A 474 2.08 6.29 -15.43
N GLU A 475 1.63 6.52 -16.66
CA GLU A 475 2.53 6.81 -17.78
C GLU A 475 3.33 8.11 -17.58
N TYR A 476 2.71 9.13 -16.97
CA TYR A 476 3.30 10.46 -16.81
C TYR A 476 3.77 10.78 -15.38
N SER A 477 3.18 10.14 -14.37
CA SER A 477 3.55 10.37 -12.96
C SER A 477 4.35 9.20 -12.39
N VAL A 478 5.41 9.50 -11.63
CA VAL A 478 6.23 8.50 -10.94
C VAL A 478 5.48 7.83 -9.79
N GLY A 479 5.76 6.54 -9.57
CA GLY A 479 5.26 5.80 -8.41
C GLY A 479 6.00 6.13 -7.11
N GLN A 480 5.42 5.77 -5.96
CA GLN A 480 6.04 6.05 -4.66
C GLN A 480 7.37 5.30 -4.50
N TYR A 481 7.39 3.99 -4.80
CA TYR A 481 8.64 3.22 -4.81
C TYR A 481 9.59 3.69 -5.90
N GLU A 482 9.09 4.04 -7.08
CA GLU A 482 9.90 4.60 -8.17
C GLU A 482 10.69 5.84 -7.76
N THR A 483 10.13 6.69 -6.88
CA THR A 483 10.88 7.85 -6.38
C THR A 483 12.17 7.46 -5.62
N HIS A 484 12.28 6.23 -5.11
CA HIS A 484 13.47 5.73 -4.41
C HIS A 484 14.49 5.07 -5.35
N LYS A 485 14.21 5.05 -6.67
CA LYS A 485 15.12 4.46 -7.65
C LYS A 485 16.41 5.27 -7.78
N HIS A 486 16.31 6.58 -7.92
CA HIS A 486 17.46 7.48 -7.94
C HIS A 486 17.13 8.78 -7.21
N PHE A 487 17.96 9.15 -6.25
CA PHE A 487 17.83 10.39 -5.49
C PHE A 487 19.14 10.69 -4.75
N THR A 488 19.21 11.85 -4.09
CA THR A 488 20.38 12.24 -3.34
C THR A 488 19.98 12.94 -2.04
N LEU A 489 20.77 12.70 -0.99
CA LEU A 489 20.76 13.45 0.26
C LEU A 489 22.05 14.27 0.29
N PRO A 490 22.05 15.53 -0.19
CA PRO A 490 23.28 16.28 -0.41
C PRO A 490 24.15 16.37 0.86
N GLY A 491 25.40 15.94 0.75
CA GLY A 491 26.37 15.86 1.85
C GLY A 491 26.21 14.66 2.80
N LEU A 492 25.37 13.67 2.46
CA LEU A 492 25.27 12.40 3.19
C LEU A 492 25.56 11.20 2.27
N TYR A 493 24.68 10.93 1.30
CA TYR A 493 24.89 9.90 0.28
C TYR A 493 24.02 10.15 -0.95
N ARG A 494 24.41 9.53 -2.06
CA ARG A 494 23.70 9.47 -3.33
C ARG A 494 23.14 8.08 -3.57
N VAL A 495 22.00 7.95 -4.24
CA VAL A 495 21.39 6.68 -4.62
C VAL A 495 21.23 6.66 -6.13
N GLU A 496 22.01 5.82 -6.82
CA GLU A 496 21.89 5.67 -8.27
C GLU A 496 20.82 4.64 -8.66
N ASN A 497 20.74 3.54 -7.91
CA ASN A 497 19.76 2.48 -8.11
C ASN A 497 19.33 1.93 -6.74
N GLY A 498 18.33 2.56 -6.11
CA GLY A 498 17.84 2.20 -4.77
C GLY A 498 16.87 1.02 -4.76
N VAL A 499 16.11 0.83 -5.84
CA VAL A 499 15.12 -0.24 -5.97
C VAL A 499 14.90 -0.62 -7.43
N ASP A 500 14.67 -1.91 -7.69
CA ASP A 500 14.25 -2.41 -9.01
C ASP A 500 12.73 -2.71 -8.99
N LEU A 501 11.96 -1.88 -9.67
CA LEU A 501 10.49 -2.03 -9.78
C LEU A 501 10.08 -3.30 -10.52
N TYR A 502 10.94 -3.82 -11.38
CA TYR A 502 10.69 -5.03 -12.15
C TYR A 502 10.99 -6.30 -11.36
N ASN A 503 11.55 -6.17 -10.16
CA ASN A 503 11.85 -7.32 -9.33
C ASN A 503 10.57 -8.05 -8.91
N ILE A 504 10.61 -9.39 -8.92
CA ILE A 504 9.50 -10.25 -8.52
C ILE A 504 9.02 -10.08 -7.07
N LYS A 505 9.76 -9.35 -6.22
CA LYS A 505 9.35 -9.09 -4.84
C LYS A 505 8.06 -8.26 -4.77
N PHE A 506 7.78 -7.40 -5.75
CA PHE A 506 6.57 -6.58 -5.75
C PHE A 506 5.32 -7.38 -6.10
N ASN A 507 4.31 -7.30 -5.21
CA ASN A 507 3.04 -7.99 -5.36
C ASN A 507 1.87 -7.09 -4.98
N ILE A 508 0.96 -6.82 -5.92
CA ILE A 508 -0.24 -6.01 -5.64
C ILE A 508 -1.29 -6.88 -4.97
N ILE A 509 -1.56 -6.60 -3.70
CA ILE A 509 -2.62 -7.25 -2.92
C ILE A 509 -3.46 -6.17 -2.27
N SER A 510 -4.46 -5.70 -3.00
CA SER A 510 -5.35 -4.63 -2.54
C SER A 510 -6.14 -5.06 -1.30
N PRO A 511 -6.27 -4.18 -0.27
CA PRO A 511 -7.04 -4.48 0.92
C PRO A 511 -8.54 -4.50 0.64
N GLY A 512 -9.31 -4.92 1.65
CA GLY A 512 -10.76 -5.00 1.57
C GLY A 512 -11.51 -4.03 2.48
N VAL A 513 -12.84 -4.13 2.43
CA VAL A 513 -13.74 -3.39 3.31
C VAL A 513 -14.26 -4.29 4.43
N ASN A 514 -14.55 -3.71 5.59
CA ASN A 514 -15.18 -4.42 6.69
C ASN A 514 -16.67 -4.72 6.39
N GLU A 515 -16.94 -5.92 5.87
CA GLU A 515 -18.28 -6.36 5.45
C GLU A 515 -19.34 -6.39 6.58
N ARG A 516 -18.93 -6.32 7.85
CA ARG A 516 -19.87 -6.19 8.97
C ARG A 516 -20.42 -4.78 9.11
N MET A 517 -19.61 -3.78 8.76
CA MET A 517 -19.96 -2.36 8.91
C MET A 517 -20.51 -1.79 7.61
N PHE A 518 -19.92 -2.17 6.49
CA PHE A 518 -20.26 -1.70 5.16
C PHE A 518 -20.75 -2.89 4.33
N PHE A 519 -22.00 -2.79 3.89
CA PHE A 519 -22.67 -3.83 3.13
C PHE A 519 -23.79 -3.21 2.31
N PRO A 520 -24.26 -3.87 1.24
CA PRO A 520 -25.26 -3.29 0.35
C PRO A 520 -26.52 -2.82 1.08
N TYR A 521 -27.00 -1.62 0.74
CA TYR A 521 -28.21 -1.02 1.32
C TYR A 521 -29.46 -1.92 1.22
N THR A 522 -29.49 -2.82 0.24
CA THR A 522 -30.54 -3.81 0.01
C THR A 522 -30.65 -4.87 1.11
N LYS A 523 -29.64 -5.05 1.97
CA LYS A 523 -29.68 -6.00 3.10
C LYS A 523 -30.41 -5.41 4.31
N THR A 524 -31.69 -5.09 4.15
CA THR A 524 -32.52 -4.41 5.17
C THR A 524 -32.55 -5.10 6.53
N LYS A 525 -32.53 -6.44 6.58
CA LYS A 525 -32.52 -7.24 7.81
C LYS A 525 -31.29 -7.05 8.70
N GLN A 526 -30.18 -6.55 8.15
CA GLN A 526 -28.92 -6.36 8.86
C GLN A 526 -28.78 -4.94 9.45
N ARG A 527 -29.73 -4.04 9.16
CA ARG A 527 -29.64 -2.62 9.53
C ARG A 527 -30.23 -2.37 10.91
N ASN A 528 -29.59 -1.47 11.66
CA ASN A 528 -30.07 -1.07 12.97
C ASN A 528 -31.15 0.01 12.80
N GLN A 529 -32.40 -0.34 13.12
CA GLN A 529 -33.54 0.55 12.91
C GLN A 529 -33.44 1.88 13.67
N LYS A 530 -32.94 1.87 14.93
CA LYS A 530 -32.82 3.09 15.73
C LYS A 530 -31.75 4.05 15.18
N SER A 531 -30.59 3.51 14.79
CA SER A 531 -29.51 4.30 14.16
C SER A 531 -29.99 4.84 12.81
N ARG A 532 -30.66 4.01 12.01
CA ARG A 532 -31.27 4.42 10.74
C ARG A 532 -32.24 5.59 10.91
N GLU A 533 -33.18 5.49 11.85
CA GLU A 533 -34.15 6.55 12.12
C GLU A 533 -33.45 7.85 12.51
N TYR A 534 -32.58 7.83 13.52
CA TYR A 534 -31.85 9.01 13.97
C TYR A 534 -31.00 9.65 12.87
N LEU A 535 -30.22 8.86 12.14
CA LEU A 535 -29.35 9.36 11.07
C LEU A 535 -30.15 9.87 9.87
N THR A 536 -31.31 9.28 9.57
CA THR A 536 -32.21 9.81 8.53
C THR A 536 -32.67 11.22 8.90
N LYS A 537 -33.04 11.45 10.16
CA LYS A 537 -33.40 12.78 10.65
C LYS A 537 -32.23 13.74 10.58
N LEU A 538 -31.06 13.33 11.06
CA LEU A 538 -29.84 14.13 11.07
C LEU A 538 -29.43 14.60 9.66
N LEU A 539 -29.61 13.74 8.65
CA LEU A 539 -29.25 14.03 7.28
C LEU A 539 -30.33 14.86 6.57
N PHE A 540 -31.59 14.42 6.61
CA PHE A 540 -32.64 14.90 5.71
C PHE A 540 -33.74 15.73 6.38
N GLU A 541 -33.81 15.78 7.71
CA GLU A 541 -34.75 16.64 8.44
C GLU A 541 -34.01 17.87 8.97
N ASN A 542 -34.66 19.04 8.96
CA ASN A 542 -34.09 20.29 9.51
C ASN A 542 -34.18 20.28 11.04
N MET A 543 -33.43 19.37 11.68
CA MET A 543 -33.32 19.30 13.13
C MET A 543 -32.20 20.21 13.65
N GLU A 544 -32.43 20.84 14.80
CA GLU A 544 -31.41 21.62 15.49
C GLU A 544 -30.34 20.69 16.08
N ASP A 545 -29.08 20.93 15.73
CA ASP A 545 -27.92 20.20 16.24
C ASP A 545 -26.65 21.07 16.13
N GLU A 546 -25.91 21.22 17.23
CA GLU A 546 -24.75 22.13 17.29
C GLU A 546 -23.60 21.73 16.35
N GLU A 547 -23.52 20.47 15.95
CA GLU A 547 -22.50 19.96 15.03
C GLU A 547 -23.07 19.69 13.62
N VAL A 548 -24.23 20.27 13.28
CA VAL A 548 -24.81 20.23 11.92
C VAL A 548 -25.20 21.62 11.47
N PHE A 549 -24.76 21.99 10.26
CA PHE A 549 -25.10 23.25 9.62
C PHE A 549 -25.88 23.03 8.32
N GLY A 550 -26.72 24.02 8.01
CA GLY A 550 -27.52 24.11 6.80
C GLY A 550 -28.96 23.64 7.01
N GLU A 551 -29.87 24.11 6.18
CA GLU A 551 -31.23 23.59 6.06
C GLU A 551 -31.42 23.06 4.64
N LEU A 552 -32.32 22.11 4.44
CA LEU A 552 -32.66 21.64 3.09
C LEU A 552 -34.06 22.12 2.75
N GLU A 553 -34.16 22.93 1.70
CA GLU A 553 -35.45 23.38 1.16
C GLU A 553 -36.19 22.23 0.49
N ASN A 554 -35.47 21.41 -0.30
CA ASN A 554 -36.02 20.28 -1.03
C ASN A 554 -35.24 18.99 -0.69
N PRO A 555 -35.50 18.32 0.44
CA PRO A 555 -34.70 17.19 0.91
C PRO A 555 -34.78 15.93 0.02
N ASP A 556 -35.73 15.85 -0.91
CA ASP A 556 -35.90 14.72 -1.83
C ASP A 556 -35.03 14.80 -3.10
N LEU A 557 -34.29 15.91 -3.30
CA LEU A 557 -33.29 16.01 -4.37
C LEU A 557 -32.15 15.01 -4.15
N VAL A 558 -31.47 14.63 -5.23
CA VAL A 558 -30.37 13.67 -5.19
C VAL A 558 -29.29 14.13 -4.21
N PRO A 559 -28.90 13.31 -3.21
CA PRO A 559 -27.84 13.69 -2.29
C PRO A 559 -26.46 13.43 -2.92
N ILE A 560 -25.70 14.50 -3.15
CA ILE A 560 -24.26 14.43 -3.43
C ILE A 560 -23.54 14.39 -2.09
N PHE A 561 -22.86 13.29 -1.80
CA PHE A 561 -22.29 13.00 -0.48
C PHE A 561 -20.78 12.90 -0.52
N SER A 562 -20.09 13.52 0.44
CA SER A 562 -18.67 13.32 0.67
C SER A 562 -18.36 13.16 2.16
N LEU A 563 -17.38 12.31 2.46
CA LEU A 563 -16.91 12.05 3.82
C LEU A 563 -15.39 11.93 3.79
N ALA A 564 -14.71 12.86 4.46
CA ALA A 564 -13.26 12.85 4.64
C ALA A 564 -12.86 13.76 5.81
N ARG A 565 -11.56 13.80 6.12
CA ARG A 565 -11.01 14.90 6.93
C ARG A 565 -11.09 16.20 6.13
N LEU A 566 -11.18 17.32 6.83
CA LEU A 566 -11.18 18.64 6.22
C LEU A 566 -9.75 19.16 6.13
N ASP A 567 -9.04 18.79 5.07
CA ASP A 567 -7.67 19.22 4.75
C ASP A 567 -7.57 19.59 3.25
N LYS A 568 -6.51 20.32 2.85
CA LYS A 568 -6.32 20.81 1.47
C LYS A 568 -6.20 19.65 0.48
N ASN A 569 -5.55 18.56 0.88
CA ASN A 569 -5.38 17.39 0.04
C ASN A 569 -6.70 16.66 -0.24
N LYS A 570 -7.62 16.62 0.73
CA LYS A 570 -8.98 16.07 0.54
C LYS A 570 -9.89 16.97 -0.29
N ASN A 571 -9.57 18.27 -0.39
CA ASN A 571 -10.11 19.19 -1.39
C ASN A 571 -11.66 19.27 -1.42
N LEU A 572 -12.31 19.08 -0.26
CA LEU A 572 -13.76 19.12 -0.14
C LEU A 572 -14.35 20.51 -0.47
N THR A 573 -13.57 21.57 -0.23
CA THR A 573 -13.93 22.95 -0.56
C THR A 573 -14.05 23.17 -2.07
N SER A 574 -13.27 22.46 -2.90
CA SER A 574 -13.45 22.52 -4.36
C SER A 574 -14.76 21.88 -4.80
N LEU A 575 -15.20 20.79 -4.17
CA LEU A 575 -16.52 20.21 -4.44
C LEU A 575 -17.66 21.19 -4.11
N VAL A 576 -17.54 21.91 -2.99
CA VAL A 576 -18.51 22.94 -2.60
C VAL A 576 -18.53 24.08 -3.63
N ARG A 577 -17.37 24.49 -4.11
CA ARG A 577 -17.24 25.47 -5.20
C ARG A 577 -17.89 24.98 -6.50
N TRP A 578 -17.59 23.77 -6.97
CA TRP A 578 -18.19 23.23 -8.19
C TRP A 578 -19.71 23.15 -8.12
N PHE A 579 -20.25 22.80 -6.94
CA PHE A 579 -21.69 22.85 -6.66
C PHE A 579 -22.23 24.28 -6.65
N GLY A 580 -21.52 25.21 -6.01
CA GLY A 580 -21.87 26.63 -5.94
C GLY A 580 -21.89 27.35 -7.30
N GLU A 581 -20.97 27.00 -8.20
CA GLU A 581 -20.86 27.58 -9.53
C GLU A 581 -21.91 27.07 -10.53
N SER A 582 -22.60 25.97 -10.24
CA SER A 582 -23.57 25.35 -11.14
C SER A 582 -25.00 25.46 -10.61
N GLU A 583 -25.75 26.45 -11.12
CA GLU A 583 -27.17 26.61 -10.80
C GLU A 583 -28.00 25.37 -11.20
N GLU A 584 -27.65 24.72 -12.31
CA GLU A 584 -28.33 23.51 -12.77
C GLU A 584 -28.12 22.35 -11.79
N LEU A 585 -26.90 22.19 -11.26
CA LEU A 585 -26.61 21.16 -10.28
C LEU A 585 -27.39 21.39 -8.98
N GLN A 586 -27.48 22.65 -8.54
CA GLN A 586 -28.24 23.06 -7.35
C GLN A 586 -29.76 22.84 -7.49
N GLN A 587 -30.31 22.87 -8.70
CA GLN A 587 -31.73 22.57 -8.94
C GLN A 587 -32.03 21.06 -8.88
N ARG A 588 -31.00 20.22 -9.03
CA ARG A 588 -31.09 18.78 -9.22
C ARG A 588 -30.65 17.95 -8.01
N ALA A 589 -29.86 18.55 -7.11
CA ALA A 589 -29.20 17.87 -6.02
C ALA A 589 -29.01 18.76 -4.78
N ASN A 590 -28.83 18.11 -3.63
CA ASN A 590 -28.36 18.73 -2.39
C ASN A 590 -26.95 18.22 -2.07
N LEU A 591 -26.14 19.07 -1.42
CA LEU A 591 -24.76 18.72 -1.07
C LEU A 591 -24.66 18.31 0.41
N PHE A 592 -24.06 17.16 0.69
CA PHE A 592 -23.87 16.61 2.02
C PHE A 592 -22.37 16.40 2.28
N ILE A 593 -21.82 17.14 3.24
CA ILE A 593 -20.40 17.07 3.61
C ILE A 593 -20.28 16.61 5.06
N VAL A 594 -19.63 15.47 5.30
CA VAL A 594 -19.23 15.02 6.64
C VAL A 594 -17.73 15.22 6.77
N ALA A 595 -17.33 16.33 7.38
CA ALA A 595 -15.92 16.68 7.48
C ALA A 595 -15.66 17.71 8.58
N GLY A 596 -14.55 17.50 9.27
CA GLY A 596 -13.96 18.43 10.24
C GLY A 596 -14.90 18.92 11.33
N LYS A 597 -14.64 20.14 11.81
CA LYS A 597 -15.52 20.90 12.73
C LYS A 597 -16.20 22.05 11.99
N ILE A 598 -17.36 22.48 12.47
CA ILE A 598 -18.09 23.61 11.88
C ILE A 598 -17.52 24.95 12.36
N ASP A 599 -17.15 25.02 13.63
CA ASP A 599 -16.52 26.18 14.24
C ASP A 599 -15.00 26.00 14.31
N ALA A 600 -14.26 26.95 13.74
CA ALA A 600 -12.81 26.99 13.74
C ALA A 600 -12.23 27.05 15.16
N ALA A 601 -12.95 27.63 16.13
CA ALA A 601 -12.51 27.70 17.52
C ALA A 601 -12.40 26.31 18.19
N ASN A 602 -13.06 25.30 17.61
CA ASN A 602 -13.04 23.92 18.09
C ASN A 602 -11.96 23.05 17.42
N SER A 603 -11.15 23.62 16.52
CA SER A 603 -10.01 22.94 15.92
C SER A 603 -8.69 23.52 16.42
N SER A 604 -7.70 22.65 16.62
CA SER A 604 -6.31 23.03 16.88
C SER A 604 -5.41 22.85 15.65
N ASP A 605 -5.96 22.32 14.55
CA ASP A 605 -5.23 22.07 13.31
C ASP A 605 -5.35 23.27 12.37
N LYS A 606 -4.22 23.86 12.00
CA LYS A 606 -4.20 25.10 11.20
C LYS A 606 -4.81 24.90 9.81
N GLU A 607 -4.59 23.75 9.20
CA GLU A 607 -5.07 23.47 7.85
C GLU A 607 -6.60 23.28 7.86
N GLU A 608 -7.12 22.57 8.86
CA GLU A 608 -8.56 22.44 9.09
C GLU A 608 -9.20 23.80 9.36
N ILE A 609 -8.61 24.64 10.20
CA ILE A 609 -9.10 26.01 10.47
C ILE A 609 -9.19 26.83 9.17
N GLU A 610 -8.14 26.82 8.35
CA GLU A 610 -8.14 27.50 7.06
C GLU A 610 -9.25 26.97 6.13
N GLN A 611 -9.44 25.65 6.09
CA GLN A 611 -10.48 25.03 5.27
C GLN A 611 -11.90 25.28 5.82
N ILE A 612 -12.09 25.40 7.13
CA ILE A 612 -13.35 25.81 7.76
C ILE A 612 -13.73 27.22 7.30
N HIS A 613 -12.79 28.16 7.37
CA HIS A 613 -13.03 29.53 6.91
C HIS A 613 -13.35 29.59 5.41
N LEU A 614 -12.64 28.81 4.60
CA LEU A 614 -12.94 28.70 3.17
C LEU A 614 -14.32 28.08 2.91
N MET A 615 -14.70 27.05 3.66
CA MET A 615 -16.03 26.42 3.56
C MET A 615 -17.15 27.45 3.79
N TRP A 616 -17.05 28.23 4.88
CA TRP A 616 -17.97 29.31 5.19
C TRP A 616 -18.02 30.38 4.10
N SER A 617 -16.86 30.85 3.63
CA SER A 617 -16.78 31.83 2.54
C SER A 617 -17.52 31.35 1.29
N LEU A 618 -17.35 30.09 0.90
CA LEU A 618 -18.00 29.53 -0.29
C LEU A 618 -19.52 29.36 -0.09
N ILE A 619 -19.95 28.92 1.10
CA ILE A 619 -21.37 28.80 1.45
C ILE A 619 -22.08 30.16 1.34
N ASP A 620 -21.44 31.22 1.84
CA ASP A 620 -21.96 32.58 1.82
C ASP A 620 -21.97 33.15 0.39
N GLU A 621 -20.84 33.03 -0.31
CA GLU A 621 -20.66 33.51 -1.69
C GLU A 621 -21.71 32.92 -2.64
N PHE A 622 -21.92 31.60 -2.58
CA PHE A 622 -22.85 30.88 -3.44
C PHE A 622 -24.25 30.70 -2.84
N LYS A 623 -24.53 31.28 -1.66
CA LYS A 623 -25.82 31.23 -0.96
C LYS A 623 -26.36 29.80 -0.78
N LEU A 624 -25.52 28.90 -0.25
CA LEU A 624 -25.80 27.46 -0.18
C LEU A 624 -26.57 27.02 1.08
N HIS A 625 -26.92 27.96 1.97
CA HIS A 625 -27.50 27.70 3.30
C HIS A 625 -28.70 26.73 3.29
N ASN A 626 -29.53 26.77 2.25
CA ASN A 626 -30.74 25.97 2.07
C ASN A 626 -30.57 24.74 1.14
N LYS A 627 -29.32 24.43 0.75
CA LYS A 627 -28.93 23.40 -0.24
C LYS A 627 -27.77 22.52 0.20
N ILE A 628 -27.09 22.89 1.28
CA ILE A 628 -25.97 22.14 1.87
C ILE A 628 -26.36 21.60 3.25
N ARG A 629 -25.86 20.41 3.57
CA ARG A 629 -25.85 19.81 4.90
C ARG A 629 -24.41 19.52 5.29
N TRP A 630 -23.82 20.35 6.14
CA TRP A 630 -22.46 20.16 6.64
C TRP A 630 -22.49 19.60 8.06
N ILE A 631 -21.85 18.45 8.26
CA ILE A 631 -21.86 17.70 9.51
C ILE A 631 -20.43 17.65 10.06
N GLY A 632 -20.20 18.33 11.19
CA GLY A 632 -18.92 18.37 11.91
C GLY A 632 -18.70 17.22 12.90
N LYS A 633 -19.51 16.15 12.78
CA LYS A 633 -19.50 14.98 13.67
C LYS A 633 -18.58 13.90 13.15
N LEU A 634 -17.82 13.30 14.07
CA LEU A 634 -17.10 12.05 13.79
C LEU A 634 -18.02 10.85 14.04
N PHE A 635 -18.49 10.22 12.96
CA PHE A 635 -19.31 9.01 13.09
C PHE A 635 -18.48 7.82 13.57
N ARG A 636 -19.08 7.02 14.46
CA ARG A 636 -18.58 5.66 14.71
C ARG A 636 -18.72 4.85 13.42
N LYS A 637 -17.84 3.86 13.20
CA LYS A 637 -17.84 3.04 11.97
C LYS A 637 -19.21 2.43 11.63
N ASN A 638 -19.97 1.99 12.64
CA ASN A 638 -21.31 1.42 12.41
C ASN A 638 -22.28 2.46 11.84
N ASP A 639 -22.24 3.69 12.38
CA ASP A 639 -23.10 4.80 11.97
C ASP A 639 -22.65 5.32 10.61
N ALA A 640 -21.34 5.43 10.34
CA ALA A 640 -20.82 5.76 9.01
C ALA A 640 -21.31 4.78 7.93
N GLY A 641 -21.27 3.47 8.22
CA GLY A 641 -21.85 2.46 7.33
C GLY A 641 -23.35 2.63 7.10
N GLU A 642 -24.10 3.05 8.13
CA GLU A 642 -25.53 3.32 7.99
C GLU A 642 -25.81 4.61 7.20
N VAL A 643 -25.02 5.67 7.38
CA VAL A 643 -25.06 6.89 6.57
C VAL A 643 -24.89 6.53 5.10
N TYR A 644 -23.86 5.77 4.73
CA TYR A 644 -23.67 5.33 3.33
C TYR A 644 -24.92 4.62 2.79
N ARG A 645 -25.53 3.72 3.56
CA ARG A 645 -26.75 3.01 3.13
C ARG A 645 -27.96 3.93 3.01
N ILE A 646 -28.13 4.91 3.88
CA ILE A 646 -29.22 5.90 3.79
C ILE A 646 -29.04 6.75 2.52
N ILE A 647 -27.82 7.21 2.22
CA ILE A 647 -27.52 7.93 0.98
C ILE A 647 -27.85 7.05 -0.25
N ALA A 648 -27.49 5.76 -0.23
CA ALA A 648 -27.84 4.83 -1.29
C ALA A 648 -29.36 4.64 -1.46
N GLU A 649 -30.12 4.56 -0.35
CA GLU A 649 -31.60 4.48 -0.41
C GLU A 649 -32.24 5.69 -1.09
N ARG A 650 -31.60 6.86 -0.95
CA ARG A 650 -32.01 8.12 -1.59
C ARG A 650 -31.43 8.29 -2.99
N LYS A 651 -30.87 7.23 -3.59
CA LYS A 651 -30.23 7.22 -4.91
C LYS A 651 -29.15 8.29 -5.04
N GLY A 652 -28.38 8.48 -3.96
CA GLY A 652 -27.30 9.46 -3.90
C GLY A 652 -26.09 9.12 -4.75
N LEU A 653 -25.13 10.02 -4.70
CA LEU A 653 -23.83 9.92 -5.35
C LEU A 653 -22.74 10.22 -4.32
N PHE A 654 -21.70 9.40 -4.24
CA PHE A 654 -20.54 9.71 -3.40
C PHE A 654 -19.45 10.37 -4.24
N VAL A 655 -18.86 11.46 -3.75
CA VAL A 655 -17.81 12.20 -4.44
C VAL A 655 -16.55 12.27 -3.57
N GLN A 656 -15.43 11.83 -4.12
CA GLN A 656 -14.09 12.02 -3.55
C GLN A 656 -13.32 13.00 -4.46
N PRO A 657 -13.13 14.27 -4.04
CA PRO A 657 -12.53 15.30 -4.89
C PRO A 657 -11.04 15.56 -4.60
N GLY A 658 -10.37 14.68 -3.83
CA GLY A 658 -9.02 14.94 -3.33
C GLY A 658 -7.99 15.13 -4.44
N LEU A 659 -7.03 16.04 -4.22
CA LEU A 659 -5.93 16.29 -5.15
C LEU A 659 -5.08 15.02 -5.38
N PHE A 660 -4.99 14.19 -4.33
CA PHE A 660 -4.42 12.86 -4.40
C PHE A 660 -5.10 11.96 -3.35
N GLU A 661 -5.39 10.71 -3.71
CA GLU A 661 -5.94 9.72 -2.78
C GLU A 661 -5.10 8.44 -2.83
N GLY A 662 -4.26 8.21 -1.81
CA GLY A 662 -3.28 7.11 -1.84
C GLY A 662 -3.90 5.73 -2.15
N PHE A 663 -5.05 5.41 -1.53
CA PHE A 663 -5.82 4.21 -1.88
C PHE A 663 -7.29 4.49 -2.14
N GLY A 664 -8.01 5.07 -1.17
CA GLY A 664 -9.44 5.36 -1.29
C GLY A 664 -10.35 4.35 -0.58
N LEU A 665 -10.12 4.08 0.70
CA LEU A 665 -11.01 3.22 1.50
C LEU A 665 -12.46 3.74 1.50
N THR A 666 -12.66 5.05 1.59
CA THR A 666 -14.00 5.67 1.56
C THR A 666 -14.72 5.44 0.22
N VAL A 667 -13.97 5.35 -0.89
CA VAL A 667 -14.50 4.98 -2.20
C VAL A 667 -15.02 3.54 -2.16
N LEU A 668 -14.24 2.60 -1.64
CA LEU A 668 -14.68 1.20 -1.49
C LEU A 668 -15.87 1.06 -0.53
N GLU A 669 -15.87 1.80 0.59
CA GLU A 669 -16.96 1.82 1.58
C GLU A 669 -18.28 2.31 0.96
N ALA A 670 -18.23 3.37 0.13
CA ALA A 670 -19.38 3.85 -0.63
C ALA A 670 -19.85 2.82 -1.68
N MET A 671 -18.91 2.28 -2.47
CA MET A 671 -19.20 1.29 -3.52
C MET A 671 -19.86 0.03 -2.97
N ILE A 672 -19.33 -0.56 -1.89
CA ILE A 672 -19.91 -1.78 -1.29
C ILE A 672 -21.24 -1.53 -0.59
N SER A 673 -21.47 -0.31 -0.11
CA SER A 673 -22.76 0.10 0.44
C SER A 673 -23.82 0.31 -0.66
N GLY A 674 -23.39 0.42 -1.92
CA GLY A 674 -24.23 0.52 -3.10
C GLY A 674 -24.45 1.95 -3.59
N ILE A 675 -23.57 2.89 -3.24
CA ILE A 675 -23.60 4.25 -3.81
C ILE A 675 -22.68 4.29 -5.04
N PRO A 676 -23.16 4.73 -6.21
CA PRO A 676 -22.29 5.15 -7.30
C PRO A 676 -21.28 6.21 -6.83
N VAL A 677 -20.06 6.13 -7.36
CA VAL A 677 -18.95 7.00 -6.94
C VAL A 677 -18.40 7.84 -8.09
N ILE A 678 -18.02 9.07 -7.79
CA ILE A 678 -17.10 9.89 -8.58
C ILE A 678 -15.85 10.10 -7.73
N ALA A 679 -14.67 9.79 -8.25
CA ALA A 679 -13.42 9.96 -7.50
C ALA A 679 -12.29 10.53 -8.34
N THR A 680 -11.29 11.14 -7.69
CA THR A 680 -10.08 11.63 -8.35
C THR A 680 -9.40 10.56 -9.20
N LYS A 681 -8.86 10.95 -10.35
CA LYS A 681 -8.01 10.08 -11.18
C LYS A 681 -6.57 9.98 -10.64
N TYR A 682 -6.23 10.69 -9.56
CA TYR A 682 -4.89 10.71 -8.97
C TYR A 682 -4.81 9.82 -7.72
N GLY A 683 -4.16 8.67 -7.85
CA GLY A 683 -3.96 7.72 -6.76
C GLY A 683 -4.82 6.46 -6.92
N GLY A 684 -5.02 5.73 -5.83
CA GLY A 684 -5.71 4.43 -5.85
C GLY A 684 -7.11 4.40 -6.47
N PRO A 685 -7.95 5.46 -6.43
CA PRO A 685 -9.26 5.42 -7.08
C PRO A 685 -9.19 5.20 -8.60
N LEU A 686 -8.07 5.54 -9.26
CA LEU A 686 -7.83 5.26 -10.69
C LEU A 686 -7.94 3.77 -11.00
N GLU A 687 -7.41 2.92 -10.12
CA GLU A 687 -7.43 1.46 -10.27
C GLU A 687 -8.69 0.81 -9.69
N ILE A 688 -9.28 1.43 -8.66
CA ILE A 688 -10.52 0.92 -8.04
C ILE A 688 -11.68 0.98 -9.03
N ILE A 689 -11.88 2.14 -9.66
CA ILE A 689 -13.04 2.44 -10.50
C ILE A 689 -12.74 2.08 -11.96
N GLN A 690 -13.67 1.36 -12.57
CA GLN A 690 -13.75 1.24 -14.03
C GLN A 690 -14.67 2.34 -14.53
N ASN A 691 -14.09 3.39 -15.14
CA ASN A 691 -14.81 4.60 -15.54
C ASN A 691 -16.04 4.28 -16.41
N GLY A 692 -17.20 4.83 -16.04
CA GLY A 692 -18.49 4.60 -16.71
C GLY A 692 -19.14 3.24 -16.43
N VAL A 693 -18.46 2.32 -15.75
CA VAL A 693 -18.95 0.95 -15.46
C VAL A 693 -19.28 0.78 -13.98
N SER A 694 -18.32 1.07 -13.10
CA SER A 694 -18.45 0.89 -11.64
C SER A 694 -18.34 2.21 -10.85
N GLY A 695 -18.24 3.33 -11.55
CA GLY A 695 -18.09 4.68 -11.03
C GLY A 695 -17.50 5.60 -12.12
N PHE A 696 -17.12 6.81 -11.74
CA PHE A 696 -16.55 7.80 -12.66
C PHE A 696 -15.28 8.44 -12.09
N HIS A 697 -14.41 8.90 -12.99
CA HIS A 697 -13.22 9.66 -12.62
C HIS A 697 -13.40 11.15 -12.82
N ILE A 698 -12.73 11.95 -12.00
CA ILE A 698 -12.59 13.40 -12.17
C ILE A 698 -11.12 13.82 -12.07
N ASP A 699 -10.79 14.93 -12.72
CA ASP A 699 -9.51 15.61 -12.58
C ASP A 699 -9.67 16.84 -11.67
N PRO A 700 -9.28 16.78 -10.38
CA PRO A 700 -9.44 17.90 -9.46
C PRO A 700 -8.63 19.15 -9.87
N ILE A 701 -7.67 19.05 -10.78
CA ILE A 701 -6.91 20.17 -11.34
C ILE A 701 -7.75 20.85 -12.44
N ASN A 702 -8.46 20.07 -13.26
CA ASN A 702 -9.39 20.57 -14.26
C ASN A 702 -10.80 20.78 -13.68
N LYS A 703 -11.00 21.96 -13.07
CA LYS A 703 -12.24 22.32 -12.36
C LYS A 703 -13.47 22.28 -13.26
N GLU A 704 -13.37 22.77 -14.50
CA GLU A 704 -14.51 22.83 -15.43
C GLU A 704 -14.93 21.43 -15.88
N GLU A 705 -13.97 20.56 -16.21
CA GLU A 705 -14.26 19.16 -16.54
C GLU A 705 -14.89 18.41 -15.35
N SER A 706 -14.33 18.58 -14.14
CA SER A 706 -14.87 17.96 -12.92
C SER A 706 -16.31 18.38 -12.64
N LYS A 707 -16.60 19.68 -12.78
CA LYS A 707 -17.95 20.24 -12.63
C LYS A 707 -18.90 19.68 -13.69
N GLN A 708 -18.47 19.61 -14.95
CA GLN A 708 -19.28 19.06 -16.03
C GLN A 708 -19.60 17.58 -15.83
N ILE A 709 -18.61 16.76 -15.45
CA ILE A 709 -18.81 15.33 -15.14
C ILE A 709 -19.82 15.15 -14.00
N LEU A 710 -19.69 15.95 -12.94
CA LEU A 710 -20.63 15.91 -11.81
C LEU A 710 -22.06 16.22 -12.26
N LEU A 711 -22.23 17.27 -13.07
CA LEU A 711 -23.53 17.66 -13.62
C LEU A 711 -24.13 16.59 -14.54
N ASP A 712 -23.34 16.02 -15.44
CA ASP A 712 -23.79 14.99 -16.40
C ASP A 712 -24.26 13.73 -15.67
N VAL A 713 -23.49 13.27 -14.68
CA VAL A 713 -23.82 12.09 -13.89
C VAL A 713 -25.11 12.31 -13.09
N VAL A 714 -25.24 13.44 -12.39
CA VAL A 714 -26.45 13.76 -11.62
C VAL A 714 -27.67 13.91 -12.53
N THR A 715 -27.50 14.56 -13.68
CA THR A 715 -28.56 14.71 -14.68
C THR A 715 -29.04 13.35 -15.18
N ARG A 716 -28.11 12.46 -15.51
CA ARG A 716 -28.44 11.11 -15.98
C ARG A 716 -29.12 10.27 -14.89
N PHE A 717 -28.68 10.37 -13.63
CA PHE A 717 -29.32 9.67 -12.51
C PHE A 717 -30.75 10.16 -12.23
N ASN A 718 -31.02 11.45 -12.45
CA ASN A 718 -32.37 12.00 -12.36
C ASN A 718 -33.30 11.55 -13.51
N GLN A 719 -32.74 11.25 -14.68
CA GLN A 719 -33.49 10.84 -15.87
C GLN A 719 -33.72 9.32 -15.94
N ASP A 720 -32.75 8.52 -15.48
CA ASP A 720 -32.77 7.06 -15.59
C ASP A 720 -32.37 6.38 -14.27
N GLU A 721 -33.39 5.95 -13.52
CA GLU A 721 -33.20 5.17 -12.29
C GLU A 721 -32.51 3.81 -12.54
N ASN A 722 -32.74 3.19 -13.70
CA ASN A 722 -32.12 1.90 -14.01
C ASN A 722 -30.62 2.06 -14.22
N TYR A 723 -30.20 3.16 -14.83
CA TYR A 723 -28.78 3.48 -14.96
C TYR A 723 -28.10 3.65 -13.59
N TRP A 724 -28.73 4.35 -12.63
CA TRP A 724 -28.20 4.44 -11.26
C TRP A 724 -28.05 3.05 -10.62
N LYS A 725 -29.07 2.19 -10.77
CA LYS A 725 -29.05 0.81 -10.23
C LYS A 725 -27.97 -0.04 -10.88
N GLU A 726 -27.75 0.09 -12.19
CA GLU A 726 -26.70 -0.61 -12.92
C GLU A 726 -25.32 -0.24 -12.37
N ILE A 727 -25.01 1.06 -12.27
CA ILE A 727 -23.73 1.51 -11.72
C ILE A 727 -23.57 1.03 -10.27
N SER A 728 -24.60 1.16 -9.43
CA SER A 728 -24.60 0.66 -8.04
C SER A 728 -24.28 -0.84 -7.95
N GLN A 729 -24.91 -1.67 -8.78
CA GLN A 729 -24.66 -3.11 -8.82
C GLN A 729 -23.23 -3.43 -9.29
N ASN A 730 -22.74 -2.72 -10.30
CA ASN A 730 -21.38 -2.87 -10.79
C ASN A 730 -20.34 -2.42 -9.75
N SER A 731 -20.59 -1.34 -8.99
CA SER A 731 -19.75 -0.91 -7.87
C SER A 731 -19.64 -2.00 -6.81
N ILE A 732 -20.77 -2.58 -6.39
CA ILE A 732 -20.80 -3.68 -5.40
C ILE A 732 -20.04 -4.90 -5.94
N LYS A 733 -20.26 -5.26 -7.21
CA LYS A 733 -19.60 -6.39 -7.86
C LYS A 733 -18.07 -6.19 -7.89
N ARG A 734 -17.61 -5.00 -8.31
CA ARG A 734 -16.19 -4.63 -8.36
C ARG A 734 -15.50 -4.82 -7.01
N VAL A 735 -16.11 -4.35 -5.91
CA VAL A 735 -15.53 -4.52 -4.56
C VAL A 735 -15.48 -5.99 -4.15
N ASN A 736 -16.56 -6.74 -4.36
CA ASN A 736 -16.60 -8.17 -3.99
C ASN A 736 -15.58 -9.01 -4.77
N GLU A 737 -15.31 -8.69 -6.03
CA GLU A 737 -14.39 -9.45 -6.88
C GLU A 737 -12.92 -9.11 -6.63
N ALA A 738 -12.59 -7.86 -6.32
CA ALA A 738 -11.19 -7.39 -6.28
C ALA A 738 -10.72 -6.89 -4.90
N TYR A 739 -11.60 -6.33 -4.07
CA TYR A 739 -11.24 -5.56 -2.87
C TYR A 739 -11.90 -6.14 -1.61
N ASN A 740 -11.56 -7.38 -1.26
CA ASN A 740 -12.06 -8.05 -0.07
C ASN A 740 -10.96 -8.75 0.73
N TRP A 741 -11.12 -8.78 2.05
CA TRP A 741 -10.11 -9.30 2.97
C TRP A 741 -9.88 -10.82 2.86
N LYS A 742 -10.86 -11.59 2.37
CA LYS A 742 -10.68 -13.03 2.15
C LYS A 742 -9.68 -13.30 1.03
N LEU A 743 -9.84 -12.59 -0.10
CA LEU A 743 -8.92 -12.65 -1.23
C LEU A 743 -7.52 -12.17 -0.81
N TYR A 744 -7.45 -11.05 -0.08
CA TYR A 744 -6.21 -10.53 0.49
C TYR A 744 -5.46 -11.62 1.30
N SER A 745 -6.13 -12.22 2.29
CA SER A 745 -5.49 -13.21 3.17
C SER A 745 -5.07 -14.48 2.42
N ASN A 746 -5.86 -14.92 1.43
CA ASN A 746 -5.48 -16.06 0.57
C ASN A 746 -4.21 -15.76 -0.23
N LYS A 747 -4.12 -14.57 -0.84
CA LYS A 747 -2.95 -14.15 -1.61
C LYS A 747 -1.74 -13.99 -0.70
N LEU A 748 -1.87 -13.31 0.45
CA LEU A 748 -0.78 -13.15 1.41
C LEU A 748 -0.21 -14.50 1.86
N LEU A 749 -1.06 -15.46 2.26
CA LEU A 749 -0.59 -16.79 2.69
C LEU A 749 0.05 -17.57 1.54
N THR A 750 -0.53 -17.52 0.34
CA THR A 750 0.02 -18.20 -0.84
C THR A 750 1.38 -17.63 -1.22
N ASN A 751 1.51 -16.31 -1.29
CA ASN A 751 2.76 -15.63 -1.57
C ASN A 751 3.80 -15.96 -0.50
N SER A 752 3.43 -15.92 0.78
CA SER A 752 4.34 -16.25 1.88
C SER A 752 4.93 -17.66 1.75
N LYS A 753 4.13 -18.65 1.32
CA LYS A 753 4.60 -20.03 1.10
C LYS A 753 5.51 -20.14 -0.14
N ILE A 754 5.18 -19.44 -1.22
CA ILE A 754 5.98 -19.44 -2.46
C ILE A 754 7.32 -18.71 -2.24
N PHE A 755 7.31 -17.55 -1.60
CA PHE A 755 8.53 -16.83 -1.24
C PHE A 755 9.32 -17.54 -0.14
N GLY A 756 8.67 -18.30 0.74
CA GLY A 756 9.35 -19.23 1.65
C GLY A 756 10.10 -20.33 0.90
N PHE A 757 9.49 -20.89 -0.15
CA PHE A 757 10.17 -21.86 -1.03
C PHE A 757 11.31 -21.20 -1.81
N TRP A 758 11.08 -20.01 -2.35
CA TRP A 758 12.11 -19.24 -3.04
C TRP A 758 13.30 -18.92 -2.14
N LYS A 759 13.06 -18.45 -0.91
CA LYS A 759 14.10 -18.19 0.08
C LYS A 759 14.95 -19.43 0.36
N TYR A 760 14.31 -20.60 0.52
CA TYR A 760 15.04 -21.86 0.70
C TYR A 760 16.00 -22.17 -0.48
N LEU A 761 15.67 -21.73 -1.69
CA LEU A 761 16.49 -21.96 -2.88
C LEU A 761 17.63 -20.94 -3.06
N THR A 762 17.43 -19.71 -2.61
CA THR A 762 18.32 -18.56 -2.88
C THR A 762 19.05 -18.03 -1.66
N ASP A 763 18.99 -18.73 -0.53
CA ASP A 763 19.61 -18.33 0.74
C ASP A 763 21.11 -18.00 0.63
N LEU A 764 21.82 -18.63 -0.31
CA LEU A 764 23.22 -18.31 -0.59
C LEU A 764 23.40 -17.02 -1.41
N ASP A 765 22.51 -16.76 -2.37
CA ASP A 765 22.59 -15.62 -3.29
C ASP A 765 22.18 -14.30 -2.61
N MET A 766 21.37 -14.37 -1.55
CA MET A 766 20.97 -13.19 -0.76
C MET A 766 22.07 -12.66 0.17
N LYS A 767 23.12 -13.44 0.46
CA LYS A 767 24.14 -13.06 1.46
C LYS A 767 24.92 -11.80 1.09
N ASP A 768 25.17 -11.60 -0.20
CA ASP A 768 25.88 -10.40 -0.68
C ASP A 768 25.03 -9.14 -0.47
N MET A 769 23.72 -9.22 -0.75
CA MET A 769 22.77 -8.15 -0.46
C MET A 769 22.68 -7.90 1.05
N GLU A 770 22.58 -8.95 1.86
CA GLU A 770 22.53 -8.82 3.33
C GLU A 770 23.78 -8.14 3.89
N ALA A 771 24.97 -8.51 3.43
CA ALA A 771 26.21 -7.88 3.86
C ALA A 771 26.27 -6.39 3.46
N TYR A 772 25.80 -6.05 2.26
CA TYR A 772 25.71 -4.66 1.82
C TYR A 772 24.73 -3.85 2.68
N LEU A 773 23.59 -4.45 3.02
CA LEU A 773 22.60 -3.85 3.91
C LEU A 773 23.10 -3.67 5.34
N ASP A 774 23.89 -4.61 5.86
CA ASP A 774 24.54 -4.46 7.17
C ASP A 774 25.48 -3.25 7.19
N ILE A 775 26.22 -3.00 6.10
CA ILE A 775 27.07 -1.81 5.96
C ILE A 775 26.21 -0.54 5.98
N VAL A 776 25.13 -0.49 5.19
CA VAL A 776 24.19 0.65 5.17
C VAL A 776 23.59 0.89 6.56
N TYR A 777 23.19 -0.17 7.25
CA TYR A 777 22.63 -0.10 8.60
C TYR A 777 23.64 0.47 9.61
N HIS A 778 24.83 -0.10 9.68
CA HIS A 778 25.82 0.27 10.69
C HIS A 778 26.55 1.59 10.41
N LEU A 779 26.73 1.97 9.14
CA LEU A 779 27.48 3.17 8.78
C LEU A 779 26.60 4.39 8.49
N LEU A 780 25.34 4.20 8.09
CA LEU A 780 24.44 5.31 7.74
C LEU A 780 23.28 5.44 8.73
N PHE A 781 22.51 4.37 8.95
CA PHE A 781 21.33 4.42 9.82
C PHE A 781 21.71 4.63 11.29
N LYS A 782 22.56 3.75 11.84
CA LYS A 782 22.86 3.71 13.27
C LYS A 782 23.48 5.00 13.80
N PRO A 783 24.50 5.62 13.14
CA PRO A 783 25.08 6.88 13.64
C PRO A 783 24.09 8.05 13.63
N ARG A 784 23.13 8.07 12.70
CA ARG A 784 22.07 9.09 12.67
C ARG A 784 21.08 8.89 13.82
N ALA A 785 20.68 7.65 14.06
CA ALA A 785 19.82 7.29 15.17
C ALA A 785 20.48 7.61 16.53
N GLU A 786 21.78 7.35 16.69
CA GLU A 786 22.55 7.68 17.91
C GLU A 786 22.58 9.19 18.18
N LYS A 787 22.75 10.04 17.15
CA LYS A 787 22.68 11.51 17.31
C LYS A 787 21.33 11.98 17.83
N LEU A 788 20.24 11.37 17.35
CA LEU A 788 18.90 11.68 17.84
C LEU A 788 18.71 11.18 19.28
N LEU A 789 19.29 10.03 19.64
CA LEU A 789 19.28 9.55 21.03
C LEU A 789 20.00 10.51 21.98
N GLU A 790 21.16 11.03 21.60
CA GLU A 790 21.88 12.04 22.38
C GLU A 790 21.01 13.29 22.60
N LYS A 791 20.31 13.76 21.57
CA LYS A 791 19.35 14.88 21.66
C LYS A 791 18.24 14.56 22.67
N HIS A 792 17.66 13.36 22.62
CA HIS A 792 16.62 12.91 23.55
C HIS A 792 17.12 12.76 25.00
N ASN A 793 18.35 12.31 25.20
CA ASN A 793 18.93 12.18 26.55
C ASN A 793 19.22 13.53 27.22
N ASN A 794 19.36 14.60 26.42
CA ASN A 794 19.65 15.95 26.91
C ASN A 794 18.39 16.81 27.18
N MET A 795 17.18 16.30 26.92
CA MET A 795 15.88 16.97 27.22
C MET A 795 15.33 16.59 28.60
#